data_AF-A0A2T5P7N3-F1
#
_entry.id   AF-A0A2T5P7N3-F1
#
_cell.length_a   1.000
_cell.length_b   1.000
_cell.length_c   1.000
_cell.angle_alpha   90.00
_cell.angle_beta   90.00
_cell.angle_gamma   90.00
#
_symmetry.space_group_name_H-M   'P 1'
#
loop_
_entity.id
_entity.type
_entity.pdbx_description
1 polymer ?
#
loop_
_entity_poly.entity_id
_entity_poly.type
_entity_poly.pdbx_seq_one_letter_code
_entity_poly.pdbx_strand_id
1 'polypeptide(L)'
;MENFYPAGPAQVPAALTRPSSAYKRQAWLAMASLALFVALYFALSIWFGWTAWRMLGALAAGGKPDPLGIITGAASAFLCIFMVKALFFVNRGGATDQHEIRESDQPQLFAFLNQLADEAGAPRPHRVFLSARVNAAVFYDLSLLNLLFPSRKNLEIGLSLVNVLTLSELKAVLAHEFGHFAQRSMAIGSWVYIAQQIAAQVVSKRDALDKLLAFISRIDLRVAWIGWGLSLIVWSIRSLLDTVFRLVVLAQRALSRQMEFQADLVAVSLTGSDELVHALHKLQSADDAWDRALGFANDQYHQGRSVDDLFAVQTRIIERLTQILNDPTYGSVPASASATPEQRRIFSSGFAQPPQMWSTHPANCDREENAKRVYLAAPHDARSAWCLFQNPQALRQELSRELFGSAQLQSVPMEQSLQTLDASYARRRYASEYQGAYLGRALARHASSADELYPPRPAVSDLHQALAQLYPASLAHDLLQLRTLEDERGQLEALRDKVYRATGGNLVFRGQTVARRDLGGLIEQVAAETAAVRERIHAHDRQCRGAHLAAAAALGQNWDRYLIGLLQVLHYAEHSLADLQDAQGLLGNVVAVVTADGKVSSRELKRLIVTTNEIYRVLKTIHHDKHQLLLDSALCERLEIESWATALEDFTLPPANENNINDWMNVIDGWSNSLAAHLANLSAATIEQLLSCETELAAHVRAQTTPQTAPQPSSVPPQYPVLLPGKERKRQKKLGWWDRFQIADGAPATLARLLVALTIVALVLGAGSLAKVGTPITVYNGLGTLVTVAIDERQYTLMPFTSITLNVELKEQPSVSAHNRDGELIEQFQPTLGSLGAHQVYNVAGASPLVRWTASYGSAREEEPSFMGAPRWSQVSVDHYFSDPPSTLKTKGSGGTRRVLSGAGDVAPDELLQMASDEQEARRIIELRARWDADSSAHRQTWQDYATRLQAAE
;
A
#
# COMPACT_ATOMS: atom_id res chain seq x y z
N MET A 1 26.10 36.40 -21.94
CA MET A 1 25.24 35.24 -21.65
C MET A 1 23.89 35.79 -21.23
N GLU A 2 22.81 35.35 -21.86
CA GLU A 2 21.46 35.74 -21.42
C GLU A 2 21.23 35.22 -20.00
N ASN A 3 20.72 36.07 -19.11
CA ASN A 3 20.41 35.66 -17.74
C ASN A 3 19.05 34.96 -17.74
N PHE A 4 19.05 33.64 -17.55
CA PHE A 4 17.85 32.80 -17.43
C PHE A 4 17.45 32.53 -15.98
N TYR A 5 18.08 33.19 -15.01
CA TYR A 5 17.78 33.04 -13.59
C TYR A 5 16.98 34.25 -13.09
N PRO A 6 15.65 34.12 -12.85
CA PRO A 6 14.83 35.20 -12.33
C PRO A 6 15.35 35.71 -10.98
N ALA A 7 15.34 37.03 -10.79
CA ALA A 7 15.77 37.65 -9.55
C ALA A 7 14.81 37.31 -8.39
N GLY A 8 15.38 37.03 -7.22
CA GLY A 8 14.61 36.82 -5.99
C GLY A 8 14.18 38.12 -5.30
N PRO A 9 13.48 38.02 -4.15
CA PRO A 9 13.11 39.16 -3.33
C PRO A 9 14.35 39.88 -2.75
N ALA A 10 14.31 41.22 -2.69
CA ALA A 10 15.47 42.03 -2.30
C ALA A 10 15.87 41.92 -0.81
N GLN A 11 14.93 41.60 0.07
CA GLN A 11 15.18 41.44 1.51
C GLN A 11 14.40 40.25 2.06
N VAL A 12 15.14 39.21 2.49
CA VAL A 12 14.55 38.00 3.08
C VAL A 12 14.88 37.95 4.58
N PRO A 13 13.89 37.83 5.47
CA PRO A 13 14.14 37.65 6.89
C PRO A 13 14.92 36.35 7.16
N ALA A 14 16.06 36.42 7.84
CA ALA A 14 16.91 35.25 8.16
C ALA A 14 16.22 34.17 9.03
N ALA A 15 15.06 34.49 9.61
CA ALA A 15 14.24 33.56 10.39
C ALA A 15 13.15 32.86 9.57
N LEU A 16 12.89 33.29 8.32
CA LEU A 16 11.77 32.81 7.50
C LEU A 16 11.84 31.30 7.26
N THR A 17 13.02 30.78 6.95
CA THR A 17 13.25 29.37 6.63
C THR A 17 13.67 28.51 7.83
N ARG A 18 13.61 29.04 9.06
CA ARG A 18 13.99 28.27 10.25
C ARG A 18 12.89 27.27 10.63
N PRO A 19 13.23 26.00 10.96
CA PRO A 19 12.25 25.00 11.35
C PRO A 19 11.43 25.42 12.57
N SER A 20 10.11 25.36 12.44
CA SER A 20 9.17 25.67 13.53
C SER A 20 9.28 24.68 14.69
N SER A 21 8.78 25.06 15.87
CA SER A 21 8.68 24.14 17.02
C SER A 21 7.79 22.93 16.72
N ALA A 22 6.73 23.14 15.93
CA ALA A 22 5.85 22.08 15.45
C ALA A 22 6.59 21.08 14.56
N TYR A 23 7.43 21.56 13.63
CA TYR A 23 8.30 20.72 12.79
C TYR A 23 9.21 19.84 13.65
N LYS A 24 9.95 20.44 14.61
CA LYS A 24 10.87 19.72 15.49
C LYS A 24 10.18 18.62 16.29
N ARG A 25 8.99 18.93 16.84
CA ARG A 25 8.19 17.95 17.59
C ARG A 25 7.74 16.78 16.71
N GLN A 26 7.22 17.04 15.50
CA GLN A 26 6.80 15.97 14.60
C GLN A 26 7.97 15.12 14.11
N ALA A 27 9.13 15.74 13.86
CA ALA A 27 10.35 15.01 13.49
C ALA A 27 10.78 14.06 14.61
N TRP A 28 10.76 14.53 15.87
CA TRP A 28 11.09 13.69 17.01
C TRP A 28 10.08 12.54 17.21
N LEU A 29 8.78 12.80 17.05
CA LEU A 29 7.75 11.74 17.12
C LEU A 29 7.93 10.70 16.01
N ALA A 30 8.23 11.13 14.78
CA ALA A 30 8.50 10.22 13.67
C ALA A 30 9.73 9.34 13.97
N MET A 31 10.83 9.94 14.44
CA MET A 31 12.03 9.20 14.85
C MET A 31 11.79 8.23 15.99
N ALA A 32 11.11 8.66 17.05
CA ALA A 32 10.80 7.82 18.20
C ALA A 32 9.91 6.62 17.81
N SER A 33 8.88 6.86 16.98
CA SER A 33 8.00 5.80 16.50
C SER A 33 8.72 4.80 15.58
N LEU A 34 9.60 5.28 14.69
CA LEU A 34 10.41 4.42 13.83
C LEU A 34 11.41 3.60 14.65
N ALA A 35 12.10 4.22 15.61
CA ALA A 35 13.03 3.53 16.50
C ALA A 35 12.32 2.45 17.33
N LEU A 36 11.12 2.74 17.83
CA LEU A 36 10.27 1.76 18.53
C LEU A 36 9.92 0.58 17.61
N PHE A 37 9.50 0.84 16.38
CA PHE A 37 9.18 -0.21 15.40
C PHE A 37 10.39 -1.11 15.11
N VAL A 38 11.54 -0.51 14.82
CA VAL A 38 12.80 -1.23 14.52
C VAL A 38 13.25 -2.05 15.74
N ALA A 39 13.26 -1.46 16.93
CA ALA A 39 13.62 -2.15 18.17
C ALA A 39 12.69 -3.34 18.45
N LEU A 40 11.37 -3.16 18.31
CA LEU A 40 10.39 -4.23 18.51
C LEU A 40 10.59 -5.37 17.51
N TYR A 41 10.78 -5.03 16.23
CA TYR A 41 10.98 -6.01 15.16
C TYR A 41 12.23 -6.87 15.40
N PHE A 42 13.37 -6.24 15.72
CA PHE A 42 14.60 -6.97 16.01
C PHE A 42 14.52 -7.73 17.33
N ALA A 43 13.91 -7.17 18.38
CA ALA A 43 13.72 -7.87 19.65
C ALA A 43 12.92 -9.16 19.48
N LEU A 44 11.81 -9.13 18.75
CA LEU A 44 11.02 -10.33 18.45
C LEU A 44 11.82 -11.33 17.60
N SER A 45 12.53 -10.86 16.58
CA SER A 45 13.32 -11.73 15.69
C SER A 45 14.45 -12.44 16.46
N ILE A 46 15.20 -11.69 17.26
CA ILE A 46 16.27 -12.21 18.12
C ILE A 46 15.69 -13.18 19.16
N TRP A 47 14.56 -12.85 19.78
CA TRP A 47 13.91 -13.72 20.76
C TRP A 47 13.50 -15.08 20.17
N PHE A 48 12.84 -15.08 19.00
CA PHE A 48 12.46 -16.32 18.33
C PHE A 48 13.69 -17.11 17.86
N GLY A 49 14.72 -16.44 17.34
CA GLY A 49 15.98 -17.06 16.96
C GLY A 49 16.71 -17.70 18.15
N TRP A 50 16.80 -16.99 19.28
CA TRP A 50 17.40 -17.50 20.51
C TRP A 50 16.62 -18.67 21.10
N THR A 51 15.28 -18.59 21.10
CA THR A 51 14.41 -19.68 21.56
C THR A 51 14.57 -20.93 20.69
N ALA A 52 14.62 -20.76 19.36
CA ALA A 52 14.87 -21.86 18.43
C ALA A 52 16.23 -22.51 18.66
N TRP A 53 17.28 -21.70 18.81
CA TRP A 53 18.64 -22.18 19.08
C TRP A 53 18.73 -22.95 20.40
N ARG A 54 18.14 -22.42 21.48
CA ARG A 54 18.10 -23.08 22.80
C ARG A 54 17.36 -24.42 22.76
N MET A 55 16.21 -24.48 22.10
CA MET A 55 15.36 -25.68 22.08
C MET A 55 15.86 -26.76 21.13
N LEU A 56 16.32 -26.39 19.93
CA LEU A 56 16.85 -27.34 18.94
C LEU A 56 18.30 -27.75 19.25
N GLY A 57 19.10 -26.84 19.84
CA GLY A 57 20.46 -27.14 20.28
C GLY A 57 20.50 -28.22 21.36
N ALA A 58 19.56 -28.20 22.30
CA ALA A 58 19.44 -29.23 23.33
C ALA A 58 19.16 -30.64 22.77
N LEU A 59 18.36 -30.72 21.69
CA LEU A 59 18.13 -31.98 20.98
C LEU A 59 19.39 -32.47 20.27
N ALA A 60 20.09 -31.57 19.58
CA ALA A 60 21.34 -31.88 18.87
C ALA A 60 22.47 -32.31 19.83
N ALA A 61 22.45 -31.81 21.07
CA ALA A 61 23.40 -32.15 22.12
C ALA A 61 23.14 -33.53 22.79
N GLY A 62 22.12 -34.27 22.35
CA GLY A 62 21.83 -35.63 22.82
C GLY A 62 20.87 -35.72 24.02
N GLY A 63 20.14 -34.65 24.35
CA GLY A 63 19.06 -34.69 25.34
C GLY A 63 17.91 -35.60 24.90
N LYS A 64 17.14 -36.15 25.86
CA LYS A 64 15.94 -36.95 25.53
C LYS A 64 14.99 -36.12 24.66
N PRO A 65 14.45 -36.69 23.57
CA PRO A 65 13.54 -35.95 22.69
C PRO A 65 12.26 -35.61 23.45
N ASP A 66 12.12 -34.35 23.85
CA ASP A 66 10.87 -33.78 24.35
C ASP A 66 10.04 -33.31 23.15
N PRO A 67 8.92 -33.98 22.82
CA PRO A 67 8.08 -33.60 21.69
C PRO A 67 7.61 -32.14 21.76
N LEU A 68 7.37 -31.62 22.97
CA LEU A 68 6.92 -30.25 23.18
C LEU A 68 8.05 -29.25 22.88
N GLY A 69 9.27 -29.51 23.35
CA GLY A 69 10.47 -28.75 23.03
C GLY A 69 10.80 -28.74 21.54
N ILE A 70 10.65 -29.87 20.84
CA ILE A 70 10.86 -29.97 19.38
C ILE A 70 9.83 -29.12 18.63
N ILE A 71 8.54 -29.24 18.97
CA ILE A 71 7.48 -28.45 18.34
C ILE A 71 7.70 -26.95 18.59
N THR A 72 8.05 -26.58 19.82
CA THR A 72 8.31 -25.17 20.21
C THR A 72 9.55 -24.61 19.52
N GLY A 73 10.63 -25.38 19.43
CA GLY A 73 11.85 -25.01 18.72
C GLY A 73 11.63 -24.85 17.22
N ALA A 74 10.92 -25.79 16.58
CA ALA A 74 10.58 -25.72 15.16
C ALA A 74 9.63 -24.54 14.86
N ALA A 75 8.61 -24.30 15.69
CA ALA A 75 7.71 -23.16 15.57
C ALA A 75 8.47 -21.83 15.74
N SER A 76 9.40 -21.74 16.70
CA SER A 76 10.23 -20.55 16.89
C SER A 76 11.18 -20.32 15.72
N ALA A 77 11.77 -21.38 15.16
CA ALA A 77 12.61 -21.29 13.96
C ALA A 77 11.79 -20.80 12.75
N PHE A 78 10.59 -21.34 12.57
CA PHE A 78 9.65 -20.89 11.54
C PHE A 78 9.32 -19.39 11.69
N LEU A 79 9.00 -18.93 12.90
CA LEU A 79 8.70 -17.51 13.17
C LEU A 79 9.92 -16.61 12.96
N CYS A 80 11.12 -17.06 13.33
CA CYS A 80 12.37 -16.34 13.08
C CYS A 80 12.61 -16.18 11.57
N ILE A 81 12.50 -17.26 10.79
CA ILE A 81 12.62 -17.22 9.33
C ILE A 81 11.55 -16.32 8.72
N PHE A 82 10.30 -16.44 9.21
CA PHE A 82 9.18 -15.62 8.77
C PHE A 82 9.43 -14.12 8.95
N MET A 83 10.07 -13.74 10.06
CA MET A 83 10.48 -12.35 10.33
C MET A 83 11.67 -11.97 9.44
N VAL A 84 12.79 -12.67 9.57
CA VAL A 84 14.09 -12.31 8.95
C VAL A 84 14.03 -12.28 7.44
N LYS A 85 13.23 -13.13 6.79
CA LYS A 85 13.12 -13.15 5.33
C LYS A 85 12.72 -11.79 4.74
N ALA A 86 11.93 -11.00 5.46
CA ALA A 86 11.45 -9.69 4.98
C ALA A 86 12.58 -8.70 4.76
N LEU A 87 13.72 -8.89 5.42
CA LEU A 87 14.93 -8.09 5.22
C LEU A 87 15.60 -8.38 3.87
N PHE A 88 15.39 -9.55 3.26
CA PHE A 88 16.05 -9.93 2.00
C PHE A 88 15.21 -9.63 0.74
N PHE A 89 13.91 -9.40 0.87
CA PHE A 89 12.99 -9.12 -0.25
C PHE A 89 12.65 -7.63 -0.40
N VAL A 90 13.51 -6.73 0.09
CA VAL A 90 13.37 -5.29 -0.12
C VAL A 90 13.67 -4.98 -1.58
N ASN A 91 12.64 -4.57 -2.34
CA ASN A 91 12.80 -4.22 -3.74
C ASN A 91 13.72 -3.01 -3.83
N ARG A 92 14.79 -3.14 -4.63
CA ARG A 92 15.59 -2.00 -5.06
C ARG A 92 14.71 -1.16 -5.98
N GLY A 93 14.06 -0.15 -5.40
CA GLY A 93 13.35 0.85 -6.19
C GLY A 93 14.39 1.53 -7.07
N GLY A 94 14.26 1.35 -8.38
CA GLY A 94 15.14 1.92 -9.38
C GLY A 94 14.30 2.33 -10.58
N ALA A 95 14.53 3.55 -11.05
CA ALA A 95 13.86 4.21 -12.15
C ALA A 95 14.15 3.48 -13.48
N THR A 96 13.38 2.43 -13.79
CA THR A 96 13.54 1.69 -15.04
C THR A 96 12.99 2.42 -16.26
N ASP A 97 12.12 3.41 -16.08
CA ASP A 97 11.41 4.13 -17.16
C ASP A 97 11.60 5.66 -17.13
N GLN A 98 12.73 6.18 -16.64
CA GLN A 98 12.96 7.64 -16.59
C GLN A 98 14.16 8.07 -17.45
N HIS A 99 13.99 9.17 -18.21
CA HIS A 99 14.99 9.71 -19.12
C HIS A 99 16.04 10.54 -18.35
N GLU A 100 17.19 9.95 -18.03
CA GLU A 100 18.31 10.63 -17.32
C GLU A 100 19.04 11.61 -18.26
N ILE A 101 19.21 12.87 -17.83
CA ILE A 101 19.96 13.89 -18.57
C ILE A 101 21.28 14.25 -17.86
N ARG A 102 22.28 14.71 -18.62
CA ARG A 102 23.57 15.16 -18.09
C ARG A 102 23.79 16.66 -18.30
N GLU A 103 24.72 17.21 -17.53
CA GLU A 103 25.14 18.62 -17.65
C GLU A 103 25.70 18.95 -19.05
N SER A 104 26.32 17.98 -19.72
CA SER A 104 26.77 18.12 -21.12
C SER A 104 25.62 18.36 -22.10
N ASP A 105 24.45 17.78 -21.80
CA ASP A 105 23.31 17.75 -22.71
C ASP A 105 22.41 18.97 -22.47
N GLN A 106 22.32 19.43 -21.21
CA GLN A 106 21.45 20.51 -20.77
C GLN A 106 22.19 21.51 -19.84
N PRO A 107 23.28 22.18 -20.29
CA PRO A 107 24.14 22.98 -19.41
C PRO A 107 23.44 24.21 -18.81
N GLN A 108 22.47 24.80 -19.52
CA GLN A 108 21.70 25.94 -19.01
C GLN A 108 20.80 25.53 -17.83
N LEU A 109 20.11 24.39 -17.95
CA LEU A 109 19.32 23.81 -16.87
C LEU A 109 20.21 23.46 -15.67
N PHE A 110 21.34 22.79 -15.88
CA PHE A 110 22.24 22.45 -14.77
C PHE A 110 22.85 23.67 -14.10
N ALA A 111 23.21 24.72 -14.84
CA ALA A 111 23.65 25.99 -14.27
C ALA A 111 22.56 26.63 -13.41
N PHE A 112 21.31 26.64 -13.89
CA PHE A 112 20.14 27.11 -13.15
C PHE A 112 19.91 26.29 -11.87
N LEU A 113 19.94 24.96 -11.96
CA LEU A 113 19.76 24.06 -10.82
C LEU A 113 20.89 24.19 -9.79
N ASN A 114 22.13 24.35 -10.23
CA ASN A 114 23.29 24.55 -9.37
C ASN A 114 23.19 25.88 -8.62
N GLN A 115 22.85 26.97 -9.32
CA GLN A 115 22.64 28.26 -8.68
C GLN A 115 21.47 28.20 -7.67
N LEU A 116 20.38 27.54 -8.05
CA LEU A 116 19.23 27.35 -7.15
C LEU A 116 19.58 26.53 -5.91
N ALA A 117 20.37 25.46 -6.06
CA ALA A 117 20.85 24.65 -4.95
C ALA A 117 21.74 25.49 -4.00
N ASP A 118 22.65 26.28 -4.57
CA ASP A 118 23.56 27.13 -3.82
C ASP A 118 22.78 28.23 -3.04
N GLU A 119 21.78 28.86 -3.65
CA GLU A 119 20.89 29.85 -2.99
C GLU A 119 19.96 29.21 -1.93
N ALA A 120 19.47 28.00 -2.16
CA ALA A 120 18.63 27.27 -1.21
C ALA A 120 19.41 26.66 -0.03
N GLY A 121 20.75 26.67 -0.08
CA GLY A 121 21.59 25.95 0.88
C GLY A 121 21.40 24.43 0.83
N ALA A 122 21.05 23.92 -0.36
CA ALA A 122 20.73 22.54 -0.63
C ALA A 122 21.90 21.81 -1.32
N PRO A 123 22.07 20.49 -1.11
CA PRO A 123 22.99 19.71 -1.93
C PRO A 123 22.51 19.69 -3.39
N ARG A 124 23.46 19.76 -4.32
CA ARG A 124 23.20 19.62 -5.76
C ARG A 124 22.61 18.23 -6.08
N PRO A 125 21.73 18.12 -7.09
CA PRO A 125 21.14 16.84 -7.46
C PRO A 125 22.20 15.87 -7.97
N HIS A 126 22.10 14.60 -7.57
CA HIS A 126 23.04 13.58 -8.03
C HIS A 126 22.80 13.21 -9.50
N ARG A 127 21.52 13.05 -9.86
CA ARG A 127 21.03 12.78 -11.20
C ARG A 127 19.75 13.57 -11.43
N VAL A 128 19.52 13.98 -12.67
CA VAL A 128 18.33 14.69 -13.09
C VAL A 128 17.63 13.84 -14.15
N PHE A 129 16.34 13.62 -13.95
CA PHE A 129 15.49 12.81 -14.82
C PHE A 129 14.37 13.67 -15.37
N LEU A 130 13.99 13.39 -16.61
CA LEU A 130 12.85 14.00 -17.26
C LEU A 130 11.72 13.00 -17.39
N SER A 131 10.49 13.47 -17.24
CA SER A 131 9.29 12.66 -17.45
C SER A 131 8.21 13.45 -18.17
N ALA A 132 7.20 12.77 -18.68
CA ALA A 132 6.07 13.43 -19.34
C ALA A 132 4.97 13.87 -18.34
N ARG A 133 5.18 13.69 -17.03
CA ARG A 133 4.16 13.96 -15.99
C ARG A 133 4.06 15.45 -15.71
N VAL A 134 2.88 15.91 -15.28
CA VAL A 134 2.73 17.26 -14.72
C VAL A 134 3.22 17.22 -13.28
N ASN A 135 4.53 17.07 -13.09
CA ASN A 135 5.12 16.87 -11.76
C ASN A 135 6.56 17.38 -11.69
N ALA A 136 7.05 17.67 -10.49
CA ALA A 136 8.46 17.79 -10.18
C ALA A 136 8.66 17.14 -8.80
N ALA A 137 9.65 16.27 -8.65
CA ALA A 137 9.78 15.51 -7.41
C ALA A 137 11.23 15.14 -7.08
N VAL A 138 11.55 15.16 -5.80
CA VAL A 138 12.79 14.58 -5.27
C VAL A 138 12.60 13.11 -4.91
N PHE A 139 13.45 12.24 -5.45
CA PHE A 139 13.48 10.82 -5.09
C PHE A 139 14.91 10.33 -4.79
N TYR A 140 15.04 9.10 -4.33
CA TYR A 140 16.33 8.52 -3.92
C TYR A 140 16.42 7.05 -4.31
N ASP A 141 17.64 6.60 -4.63
CA ASP A 141 17.92 5.19 -4.86
C ASP A 141 17.74 4.43 -3.55
N LEU A 142 16.90 3.40 -3.55
CA LEU A 142 16.51 2.66 -2.35
C LEU A 142 17.41 1.45 -2.12
N SER A 143 18.06 1.39 -0.95
CA SER A 143 18.84 0.25 -0.48
C SER A 143 18.71 0.11 1.04
N LEU A 144 18.83 -1.11 1.55
CA LEU A 144 18.93 -1.39 3.00
C LEU A 144 20.11 -0.66 3.65
N LEU A 145 21.18 -0.44 2.90
CA LEU A 145 22.34 0.34 3.34
C LEU A 145 21.95 1.79 3.67
N ASN A 146 20.85 2.31 3.11
CA ASN A 146 20.40 3.67 3.37
C ASN A 146 19.79 3.85 4.78
N LEU A 147 19.53 2.77 5.53
CA LEU A 147 19.23 2.85 6.96
C LEU A 147 20.45 3.32 7.79
N LEU A 148 21.66 3.09 7.28
CA LEU A 148 22.93 3.41 7.93
C LEU A 148 23.67 4.57 7.26
N PHE A 149 23.46 4.78 5.96
CA PHE A 149 24.11 5.81 5.16
C PHE A 149 23.11 6.74 4.45
N PRO A 150 23.39 8.04 4.27
CA PRO A 150 22.50 8.93 3.52
C PRO A 150 22.37 8.51 2.05
N SER A 151 21.15 8.46 1.52
CA SER A 151 20.91 8.22 0.09
C SER A 151 21.24 9.46 -0.74
N ARG A 152 21.67 9.22 -1.98
CA ARG A 152 21.84 10.30 -2.98
C ARG A 152 20.45 10.71 -3.48
N LYS A 153 20.24 12.03 -3.60
CA LYS A 153 18.97 12.62 -4.02
C LYS A 153 18.99 12.88 -5.52
N ASN A 154 17.99 12.36 -6.21
CA ASN A 154 17.73 12.56 -7.63
C ASN A 154 16.56 13.53 -7.79
N LEU A 155 16.52 14.27 -8.89
CA LEU A 155 15.47 15.22 -9.22
C LEU A 155 14.74 14.74 -10.47
N GLU A 156 13.41 14.63 -10.42
CA GLU A 156 12.56 14.46 -11.58
C GLU A 156 11.94 15.81 -11.97
N ILE A 157 12.02 16.17 -13.25
CA ILE A 157 11.36 17.34 -13.82
C ILE A 157 10.41 16.86 -14.92
N GLY A 158 9.12 16.99 -14.67
CA GLY A 158 8.07 16.68 -15.62
C GLY A 158 7.92 17.78 -16.66
N LEU A 159 8.01 17.42 -17.94
CA LEU A 159 8.00 18.40 -19.03
C LEU A 159 6.61 18.95 -19.35
N SER A 160 5.53 18.28 -18.98
CA SER A 160 4.17 18.81 -19.17
C SER A 160 3.83 19.87 -18.13
N LEU A 161 4.57 19.90 -17.00
CA LEU A 161 4.62 21.03 -16.08
C LEU A 161 5.39 22.20 -16.71
N VAL A 162 6.61 21.95 -17.21
CA VAL A 162 7.44 22.96 -17.89
C VAL A 162 6.69 23.63 -19.04
N ASN A 163 5.84 22.88 -19.74
CA ASN A 163 5.08 23.38 -20.88
C ASN A 163 4.06 24.48 -20.54
N VAL A 164 3.59 24.55 -19.30
CA VAL A 164 2.55 25.50 -18.86
C VAL A 164 3.14 26.65 -18.01
N LEU A 165 4.28 26.42 -17.34
CA LEU A 165 4.87 27.39 -16.43
C LEU A 165 5.80 28.40 -17.12
N THR A 166 5.86 29.58 -16.53
CA THR A 166 6.88 30.61 -16.80
C THR A 166 8.19 30.30 -16.05
N LEU A 167 9.27 31.03 -16.34
CA LEU A 167 10.55 30.87 -15.64
C LEU A 167 10.45 31.12 -14.13
N SER A 168 9.73 32.16 -13.70
CA SER A 168 9.57 32.45 -12.26
C SER A 168 8.75 31.38 -11.54
N GLU A 169 7.68 30.89 -12.17
CA GLU A 169 6.83 29.83 -11.63
C GLU A 169 7.60 28.49 -11.56
N LEU A 170 8.36 28.12 -12.59
CA LEU A 170 9.21 26.94 -12.56
C LEU A 170 10.31 27.07 -11.50
N LYS A 171 10.93 28.26 -11.37
CA LYS A 171 11.88 28.55 -10.28
C LYS A 171 11.23 28.28 -8.93
N ALA A 172 9.98 28.70 -8.72
CA ALA A 172 9.28 28.54 -7.45
C ALA A 172 9.00 27.06 -7.14
N VAL A 173 8.56 26.27 -8.14
CA VAL A 173 8.35 24.83 -7.98
C VAL A 173 9.67 24.12 -7.70
N LEU A 174 10.72 24.39 -8.47
CA LEU A 174 12.03 23.79 -8.23
C LEU A 174 12.60 24.22 -6.88
N ALA A 175 12.45 25.49 -6.48
CA ALA A 175 12.90 25.99 -5.18
C ALA A 175 12.20 25.29 -4.02
N HIS A 176 10.92 24.94 -4.19
CA HIS A 176 10.19 24.09 -3.24
C HIS A 176 10.85 22.70 -3.15
N GLU A 177 11.10 22.03 -4.28
CA GLU A 177 11.80 20.74 -4.30
C GLU A 177 13.19 20.83 -3.64
N PHE A 178 13.96 21.89 -3.91
CA PHE A 178 15.24 22.16 -3.24
C PHE A 178 15.08 22.46 -1.74
N GLY A 179 13.94 22.99 -1.33
CA GLY A 179 13.53 23.04 0.07
C GLY A 179 13.52 21.66 0.73
N HIS A 180 13.10 20.60 0.03
CA HIS A 180 13.26 19.22 0.49
C HIS A 180 14.73 18.75 0.44
N PHE A 181 15.53 19.18 -0.54
CA PHE A 181 16.96 18.88 -0.58
C PHE A 181 17.71 19.38 0.67
N ALA A 182 17.44 20.61 1.13
CA ALA A 182 18.08 21.21 2.30
C ALA A 182 17.64 20.58 3.64
N GLN A 183 16.44 19.98 3.69
CA GLN A 183 15.90 19.41 4.92
C GLN A 183 16.55 18.06 5.28
N ARG A 184 17.21 18.02 6.45
CA ARG A 184 17.77 16.77 7.02
C ARG A 184 16.70 15.72 7.35
N SER A 185 15.48 16.15 7.65
CA SER A 185 14.36 15.25 7.97
C SER A 185 13.88 14.41 6.78
N MET A 186 14.32 14.71 5.55
CA MET A 186 14.04 13.85 4.40
C MET A 186 14.59 12.42 4.58
N ALA A 187 15.71 12.25 5.30
CA ALA A 187 16.25 10.93 5.60
C ALA A 187 15.26 10.07 6.42
N ILE A 188 14.45 10.71 7.28
CA ILE A 188 13.38 10.05 8.04
C ILE A 188 12.35 9.46 7.08
N GLY A 189 11.98 10.18 6.03
CA GLY A 189 11.08 9.67 4.98
C GLY A 189 11.62 8.41 4.31
N SER A 190 12.90 8.42 3.92
CA SER A 190 13.59 7.26 3.34
C SER A 190 13.61 6.05 4.28
N TRP A 191 13.93 6.27 5.56
CA TRP A 191 13.94 5.19 6.55
C TRP A 191 12.55 4.62 6.83
N VAL A 192 11.53 5.48 6.90
CA VAL A 192 10.13 5.06 7.04
C VAL A 192 9.69 4.25 5.83
N TYR A 193 10.09 4.64 4.62
CA TYR A 193 9.77 3.87 3.42
C TYR A 193 10.41 2.48 3.41
N ILE A 194 11.67 2.34 3.83
CA ILE A 194 12.32 1.02 3.98
C ILE A 194 11.57 0.19 5.03
N ALA A 195 11.24 0.79 6.18
CA ALA A 195 10.43 0.14 7.20
C ALA A 195 9.04 -0.26 6.68
N GLN A 196 8.44 0.54 5.79
CA GLN A 196 7.19 0.23 5.10
C GLN A 196 7.32 -1.00 4.21
N GLN A 197 8.39 -1.12 3.43
CA GLN A 197 8.61 -2.29 2.60
C GLN A 197 8.79 -3.55 3.46
N ILE A 198 9.56 -3.47 4.54
CA ILE A 198 9.72 -4.58 5.49
C ILE A 198 8.37 -4.95 6.11
N ALA A 199 7.62 -3.97 6.64
CA ALA A 199 6.29 -4.18 7.21
C ALA A 199 5.32 -4.79 6.18
N ALA A 200 5.32 -4.30 4.94
CA ALA A 200 4.48 -4.80 3.87
C ALA A 200 4.80 -6.26 3.52
N GLN A 201 6.08 -6.62 3.39
CA GLN A 201 6.48 -8.02 3.14
C GLN A 201 6.04 -8.96 4.27
N VAL A 202 6.11 -8.53 5.54
CA VAL A 202 5.68 -9.35 6.69
C VAL A 202 4.15 -9.44 6.78
N VAL A 203 3.45 -8.32 6.61
CA VAL A 203 2.01 -8.19 6.89
C VAL A 203 1.14 -8.61 5.71
N SER A 204 1.51 -8.22 4.49
CA SER A 204 0.61 -8.27 3.32
C SER A 204 0.90 -9.42 2.35
N LYS A 205 2.16 -9.81 2.16
CA LYS A 205 2.53 -10.82 1.16
C LYS A 205 2.27 -12.22 1.71
N ARG A 206 1.30 -12.94 1.11
CA ARG A 206 1.12 -14.38 1.34
C ARG A 206 2.15 -15.16 0.54
N ASP A 207 2.89 -16.01 1.22
CA ASP A 207 4.01 -16.73 0.62
C ASP A 207 3.98 -18.24 0.89
N ALA A 208 5.07 -18.91 0.56
CA ALA A 208 5.23 -20.35 0.76
C ALA A 208 5.03 -20.78 2.22
N LEU A 209 5.34 -19.92 3.21
CA LEU A 209 5.15 -20.21 4.62
C LEU A 209 3.66 -20.13 5.01
N ASP A 210 2.91 -19.18 4.47
CA ASP A 210 1.45 -19.12 4.63
C ASP A 210 0.74 -20.30 3.94
N LYS A 211 1.24 -20.73 2.77
CA LYS A 211 0.72 -21.93 2.09
C LYS A 211 1.01 -23.20 2.89
N LEU A 212 2.19 -23.31 3.49
CA LEU A 212 2.54 -24.41 4.39
C LEU A 212 1.63 -24.44 5.63
N LEU A 213 1.36 -23.28 6.25
CA LEU A 213 0.41 -23.17 7.36
C LEU A 213 -0.99 -23.62 6.95
N ALA A 214 -1.49 -23.12 5.82
CA ALA A 214 -2.80 -23.50 5.29
C ALA A 214 -2.89 -24.99 4.98
N PHE A 215 -1.80 -25.59 4.47
CA PHE A 215 -1.70 -27.03 4.25
C PHE A 215 -1.81 -27.79 5.58
N ILE A 216 -0.97 -27.48 6.58
CA ILE A 216 -0.98 -28.14 7.91
C ILE A 216 -2.35 -28.00 8.58
N SER A 217 -2.99 -26.84 8.47
CA SER A 217 -4.33 -26.58 9.01
C SER A 217 -5.47 -27.36 8.33
N ARG A 218 -5.22 -28.05 7.21
CA ARG A 218 -6.23 -28.77 6.41
C ARG A 218 -6.04 -30.30 6.40
N ILE A 219 -5.00 -30.84 7.04
CA ILE A 219 -4.70 -32.28 7.01
C ILE A 219 -5.73 -33.07 7.84
N ASP A 220 -5.45 -33.27 9.13
CA ASP A 220 -6.20 -34.10 10.08
C ASP A 220 -6.33 -33.30 11.38
N LEU A 221 -7.45 -33.44 12.09
CA LEU A 221 -7.77 -32.72 13.33
C LEU A 221 -6.64 -32.86 14.38
N ARG A 222 -5.93 -33.99 14.40
CA ARG A 222 -4.81 -34.26 15.34
C ARG A 222 -3.59 -33.36 15.14
N VAL A 223 -3.43 -32.79 13.94
CA VAL A 223 -2.30 -31.91 13.56
C VAL A 223 -2.76 -30.49 13.27
N ALA A 224 -4.01 -30.32 12.82
CA ALA A 224 -4.58 -29.04 12.43
C ALA A 224 -4.55 -27.99 13.55
N TRP A 225 -4.69 -28.40 14.82
CA TRP A 225 -4.62 -27.49 15.98
C TRP A 225 -3.25 -26.79 16.09
N ILE A 226 -2.15 -27.45 15.70
CA ILE A 226 -0.80 -26.86 15.65
C ILE A 226 -0.76 -25.78 14.56
N GLY A 227 -1.31 -26.08 13.38
CA GLY A 227 -1.41 -25.13 12.28
C GLY A 227 -2.29 -23.93 12.63
N TRP A 228 -3.43 -24.13 13.31
CA TRP A 228 -4.31 -23.06 13.77
C TRP A 228 -3.65 -22.19 14.83
N GLY A 229 -2.97 -22.81 15.81
CA GLY A 229 -2.19 -22.11 16.83
C GLY A 229 -1.09 -21.24 16.20
N LEU A 230 -0.28 -21.81 15.31
CA LEU A 230 0.79 -21.08 14.63
C LEU A 230 0.24 -19.97 13.72
N SER A 231 -0.89 -20.21 13.05
CA SER A 231 -1.58 -19.19 12.24
C SER A 231 -2.08 -18.02 13.11
N LEU A 232 -2.59 -18.31 14.31
CA LEU A 232 -3.02 -17.29 15.27
C LEU A 232 -1.83 -16.47 15.79
N ILE A 233 -0.68 -17.11 16.04
CA ILE A 233 0.55 -16.43 16.45
C ILE A 233 1.05 -15.52 15.32
N VAL A 234 1.14 -16.02 14.08
CA VAL A 234 1.54 -15.22 12.91
C VAL A 234 0.58 -14.04 12.72
N TRP A 235 -0.73 -14.25 12.84
CA TRP A 235 -1.72 -13.18 12.81
C TRP A 235 -1.48 -12.14 13.91
N SER A 236 -1.17 -12.57 15.13
CA SER A 236 -0.89 -11.65 16.25
C SER A 236 0.35 -10.80 16.03
N ILE A 237 1.44 -11.40 15.52
CA ILE A 237 2.68 -10.68 15.19
C ILE A 237 2.43 -9.68 14.06
N ARG A 238 1.75 -10.09 12.99
CA ARG A 238 1.36 -9.19 11.89
C ARG A 238 0.51 -8.02 12.39
N SER A 239 -0.49 -8.30 13.23
CA SER A 239 -1.37 -7.29 13.82
C SER A 239 -0.61 -6.29 14.70
N LEU A 240 0.31 -6.78 15.54
CA LEU A 240 1.15 -5.94 16.39
C LEU A 240 2.05 -5.03 15.55
N LEU A 241 2.80 -5.60 14.61
CA LEU A 241 3.71 -4.85 13.74
C LEU A 241 2.95 -3.84 12.87
N ASP A 242 1.82 -4.21 12.28
CA ASP A 242 0.96 -3.30 11.50
C ASP A 242 0.46 -2.14 12.37
N THR A 243 0.04 -2.40 13.61
CA THR A 243 -0.45 -1.35 14.50
C THR A 243 0.64 -0.36 14.89
N VAL A 244 1.82 -0.86 15.29
CA VAL A 244 2.97 -0.01 15.63
C VAL A 244 3.43 0.76 14.39
N PHE A 245 3.46 0.11 13.23
CA PHE A 245 3.83 0.76 11.97
C PHE A 245 2.85 1.86 11.56
N ARG A 246 1.55 1.73 11.83
CA ARG A 246 0.58 2.82 11.62
C ARG A 246 0.87 4.07 12.44
N LEU A 247 1.46 3.93 13.64
CA LEU A 247 1.94 5.07 14.42
C LEU A 247 3.08 5.79 13.69
N VAL A 248 3.99 5.03 13.07
CA VAL A 248 5.06 5.55 12.22
C VAL A 248 4.48 6.31 11.04
N VAL A 249 3.52 5.73 10.31
CA VAL A 249 2.85 6.38 9.17
C VAL A 249 2.11 7.64 9.61
N LEU A 250 1.44 7.63 10.76
CA LEU A 250 0.73 8.80 11.29
C LEU A 250 1.70 9.94 11.62
N ALA A 251 2.80 9.63 12.31
CA ALA A 251 3.84 10.59 12.64
C ALA A 251 4.55 11.12 11.38
N GLN A 252 4.85 10.24 10.42
CA GLN A 252 5.46 10.59 9.14
C GLN A 252 4.54 11.50 8.31
N ARG A 253 3.23 11.23 8.22
CA ARG A 253 2.28 12.12 7.53
C ARG A 253 2.23 13.51 8.19
N ALA A 254 2.23 13.57 9.52
CA ALA A 254 2.23 14.84 10.25
C ALA A 254 3.54 15.63 10.04
N LEU A 255 4.67 14.93 9.99
CA LEU A 255 5.97 15.50 9.66
C LEU A 255 6.01 15.98 8.19
N SER A 256 5.57 15.17 7.24
CA SER A 256 5.50 15.50 5.81
C SER A 256 4.77 16.82 5.61
N ARG A 257 3.59 16.99 6.24
CA ARG A 257 2.85 18.27 6.18
C ARG A 257 3.66 19.48 6.64
N GLN A 258 4.49 19.34 7.68
CA GLN A 258 5.37 20.42 8.14
C GLN A 258 6.57 20.63 7.22
N MET A 259 7.07 19.57 6.58
CA MET A 259 8.12 19.67 5.57
C MET A 259 7.65 20.45 4.34
N GLU A 260 6.39 20.29 3.95
CA GLU A 260 5.77 21.06 2.85
C GLU A 260 5.73 22.56 3.12
N PHE A 261 5.18 22.98 4.26
CA PHE A 261 5.17 24.40 4.62
C PHE A 261 6.58 24.97 4.73
N GLN A 262 7.54 24.16 5.16
CA GLN A 262 8.93 24.59 5.23
C GLN A 262 9.58 24.74 3.85
N ALA A 263 9.25 23.84 2.91
CA ALA A 263 9.68 23.90 1.52
C ALA A 263 9.05 25.10 0.79
N ASP A 264 7.76 25.39 1.04
CA ASP A 264 7.08 26.60 0.55
C ASP A 264 7.81 27.88 1.00
N LEU A 265 8.23 27.95 2.26
CA LEU A 265 8.97 29.12 2.76
C LEU A 265 10.37 29.26 2.14
N VAL A 266 11.01 28.14 1.75
CA VAL A 266 12.25 28.18 0.96
C VAL A 266 11.96 28.72 -0.43
N ALA A 267 10.92 28.23 -1.12
CA ALA A 267 10.51 28.78 -2.40
C ALA A 267 10.25 30.29 -2.32
N VAL A 268 9.44 30.73 -1.36
CA VAL A 268 9.13 32.14 -1.12
C VAL A 268 10.39 32.98 -0.88
N SER A 269 11.37 32.44 -0.15
CA SER A 269 12.63 33.14 0.08
C SER A 269 13.45 33.38 -1.20
N LEU A 270 13.27 32.57 -2.24
CA LEU A 270 14.03 32.63 -3.49
C LEU A 270 13.26 33.26 -4.65
N THR A 271 11.92 33.24 -4.60
CA THR A 271 11.05 33.65 -5.72
C THR A 271 9.96 34.65 -5.34
N GLY A 272 9.83 35.01 -4.06
CA GLY A 272 8.71 35.82 -3.58
C GLY A 272 7.44 35.02 -3.35
N SER A 273 6.43 35.67 -2.76
CA SER A 273 5.23 35.01 -2.24
C SER A 273 4.19 34.62 -3.30
N ASP A 274 4.26 35.18 -4.51
CA ASP A 274 3.21 35.01 -5.53
C ASP A 274 3.50 33.85 -6.50
N GLU A 275 4.76 33.66 -6.91
CA GLU A 275 5.12 32.71 -7.97
C GLU A 275 4.74 31.25 -7.65
N LEU A 276 4.89 30.83 -6.39
CA LEU A 276 4.44 29.51 -5.95
C LEU A 276 2.91 29.37 -6.07
N VAL A 277 2.16 30.41 -5.71
CA VAL A 277 0.69 30.42 -5.76
C VAL A 277 0.20 30.40 -7.21
N HIS A 278 0.86 31.18 -8.08
CA HIS A 278 0.60 31.20 -9.52
C HIS A 278 0.83 29.82 -10.15
N ALA A 279 1.96 29.18 -9.84
CA ALA A 279 2.25 27.83 -10.29
C ALA A 279 1.17 26.86 -9.81
N LEU A 280 0.81 26.87 -8.52
CA LEU A 280 -0.24 26.00 -7.96
C LEU A 280 -1.61 26.16 -8.63
N HIS A 281 -1.93 27.36 -9.12
CA HIS A 281 -3.18 27.62 -9.83
C HIS A 281 -3.17 27.01 -11.24
N LYS A 282 -2.10 27.27 -12.02
CA LYS A 282 -1.96 26.76 -13.40
C LYS A 282 -1.90 25.23 -13.50
N LEU A 283 -1.52 24.55 -12.42
CA LEU A 283 -1.47 23.09 -12.37
C LEU A 283 -2.80 22.42 -12.68
N GLN A 284 -3.93 22.99 -12.27
CA GLN A 284 -5.25 22.37 -12.51
C GLN A 284 -5.56 22.28 -14.01
N SER A 285 -5.31 23.36 -14.75
CA SER A 285 -5.43 23.37 -16.21
C SER A 285 -4.35 22.53 -16.90
N ALA A 286 -3.15 22.45 -16.32
CA ALA A 286 -2.08 21.62 -16.86
C ALA A 286 -2.43 20.13 -16.79
N ASP A 287 -2.97 19.68 -15.64
CA ASP A 287 -3.45 18.31 -15.40
C ASP A 287 -4.62 17.97 -16.35
N ASP A 288 -5.68 18.79 -16.37
CA ASP A 288 -6.86 18.56 -17.25
C ASP A 288 -6.47 18.49 -18.74
N ALA A 289 -5.60 19.41 -19.19
CA ALA A 289 -5.13 19.40 -20.57
C ALA A 289 -4.21 18.21 -20.88
N TRP A 290 -3.39 17.77 -19.93
CA TRP A 290 -2.50 16.61 -20.11
C TRP A 290 -3.29 15.30 -20.16
N ASP A 291 -4.28 15.11 -19.28
CA ASP A 291 -5.16 13.94 -19.30
C ASP A 291 -5.91 13.82 -20.64
N ARG A 292 -6.38 14.96 -21.18
CA ARG A 292 -7.00 15.01 -22.51
C ARG A 292 -6.00 14.75 -23.64
N ALA A 293 -4.76 15.22 -23.51
CA ALA A 293 -3.69 14.95 -24.47
C ALA A 293 -3.34 13.45 -24.50
N LEU A 294 -3.31 12.79 -23.34
CA LEU A 294 -3.14 11.34 -23.24
C LEU A 294 -4.34 10.58 -23.83
N GLY A 295 -5.57 11.06 -23.61
CA GLY A 295 -6.76 10.53 -24.26
C GLY A 295 -6.65 10.59 -25.79
N PHE A 296 -6.29 11.75 -26.32
CA PHE A 296 -6.04 11.92 -27.76
C PHE A 296 -4.91 11.01 -28.27
N ALA A 297 -3.81 10.87 -27.52
CA ALA A 297 -2.72 9.97 -27.87
C ALA A 297 -3.18 8.51 -27.93
N ASN A 298 -4.00 8.09 -26.97
CA ASN A 298 -4.57 6.75 -26.93
C ASN A 298 -5.50 6.49 -28.13
N ASP A 299 -6.31 7.48 -28.52
CA ASP A 299 -7.14 7.39 -29.72
C ASP A 299 -6.29 7.23 -31.00
N GLN A 300 -5.20 7.98 -31.13
CA GLN A 300 -4.26 7.84 -32.25
C GLN A 300 -3.57 6.46 -32.24
N TYR A 301 -3.17 5.98 -31.06
CA TYR A 301 -2.57 4.66 -30.88
C TYR A 301 -3.48 3.55 -31.40
N HIS A 302 -4.76 3.58 -31.03
CA HIS A 302 -5.75 2.60 -31.52
C HIS A 302 -5.98 2.67 -33.04
N GLN A 303 -5.69 3.81 -33.67
CA GLN A 303 -5.72 3.99 -35.13
C GLN A 303 -4.38 3.60 -35.80
N GLY A 304 -3.40 3.09 -35.05
CA GLY A 304 -2.07 2.74 -35.56
C GLY A 304 -1.18 3.95 -35.88
N ARG A 305 -1.49 5.13 -35.33
CA ARG A 305 -0.78 6.40 -35.56
C ARG A 305 -0.02 6.83 -34.31
N SER A 306 1.10 7.51 -34.49
CA SER A 306 1.81 8.20 -33.40
C SER A 306 1.56 9.70 -33.42
N VAL A 307 1.79 10.35 -32.28
CA VAL A 307 1.79 11.81 -32.16
C VAL A 307 3.22 12.25 -31.87
N ASP A 308 3.77 13.12 -32.72
CA ASP A 308 5.16 13.54 -32.63
C ASP A 308 5.44 14.42 -31.40
N ASP A 309 4.53 15.32 -31.00
CA ASP A 309 4.72 16.24 -29.88
C ASP A 309 3.43 16.41 -29.04
N LEU A 310 3.32 15.65 -27.96
CA LEU A 310 2.14 15.68 -27.07
C LEU A 310 2.05 16.97 -26.25
N PHE A 311 3.14 17.72 -26.10
CA PHE A 311 3.15 18.99 -25.39
C PHE A 311 2.51 20.09 -26.24
N ALA A 312 2.71 20.06 -27.56
CA ALA A 312 1.96 20.92 -28.48
C ALA A 312 0.46 20.60 -28.47
N VAL A 313 0.07 19.32 -28.34
CA VAL A 313 -1.34 18.90 -28.12
C VAL A 313 -1.88 19.49 -26.82
N GLN A 314 -1.14 19.38 -25.71
CA GLN A 314 -1.53 19.95 -24.42
C GLN A 314 -1.79 21.47 -24.51
N THR A 315 -0.87 22.22 -25.13
CA THR A 315 -1.04 23.66 -25.34
C THR A 315 -2.28 23.98 -26.17
N ARG A 316 -2.50 23.26 -27.29
CA ARG A 316 -3.69 23.45 -28.13
C ARG A 316 -4.98 23.14 -27.39
N ILE A 317 -5.00 22.14 -26.50
CA ILE A 317 -6.17 21.84 -25.68
C ILE A 317 -6.51 23.00 -24.72
N ILE A 318 -5.51 23.61 -24.06
CA ILE A 318 -5.73 24.79 -23.21
C ILE A 318 -6.32 25.94 -24.03
N GLU A 319 -5.79 26.21 -25.22
CA GLU A 319 -6.32 27.22 -26.15
C GLU A 319 -7.78 26.95 -26.53
N ARG A 320 -8.11 25.68 -26.86
CA ARG A 320 -9.48 25.28 -27.18
C ARG A 320 -10.42 25.45 -26.01
N LEU A 321 -10.03 25.02 -24.80
CA LEU A 321 -10.89 25.13 -23.62
C LEU A 321 -11.14 26.59 -23.22
N THR A 322 -10.15 27.47 -23.38
CA THR A 322 -10.31 28.93 -23.22
C THR A 322 -11.42 29.47 -24.13
N GLN A 323 -11.45 29.04 -25.40
CA GLN A 323 -12.47 29.46 -26.37
C GLN A 323 -13.85 28.85 -26.06
N ILE A 324 -13.90 27.56 -25.71
CA ILE A 324 -15.16 26.84 -25.47
C ILE A 324 -15.87 27.37 -24.21
N LEU A 325 -15.10 27.67 -23.16
CA LEU A 325 -15.61 28.16 -21.89
C LEU A 325 -15.95 29.67 -21.91
N ASN A 326 -15.52 30.41 -22.94
CA ASN A 326 -15.47 31.88 -22.92
C ASN A 326 -14.81 32.45 -21.66
N ASP A 327 -13.82 31.74 -21.14
CA ASP A 327 -13.07 32.14 -19.96
C ASP A 327 -11.65 32.48 -20.39
N PRO A 328 -11.32 33.77 -20.61
CA PRO A 328 -9.96 34.17 -20.99
C PRO A 328 -8.94 33.92 -19.87
N THR A 329 -9.39 33.59 -18.66
CA THR A 329 -8.52 33.29 -17.53
C THR A 329 -8.16 31.80 -17.42
N TYR A 330 -8.84 30.90 -18.14
CA TYR A 330 -8.54 29.46 -18.11
C TYR A 330 -7.08 29.20 -18.53
N GLY A 331 -6.30 28.50 -17.69
CA GLY A 331 -4.88 28.28 -17.94
C GLY A 331 -3.95 29.43 -17.56
N SER A 332 -4.49 30.52 -17.04
CA SER A 332 -3.74 31.72 -16.64
C SER A 332 -4.07 32.13 -15.20
N VAL A 333 -3.25 33.00 -14.61
CA VAL A 333 -3.53 33.51 -13.26
C VAL A 333 -4.60 34.61 -13.35
N PRO A 334 -5.70 34.53 -12.58
CA PRO A 334 -6.75 35.53 -12.63
C PRO A 334 -6.25 36.89 -12.13
N ALA A 335 -6.74 37.97 -12.76
CA ALA A 335 -6.48 39.31 -12.29
C ALA A 335 -7.08 39.53 -10.90
N SER A 336 -6.29 40.00 -9.94
CA SER A 336 -6.77 40.17 -8.56
C SER A 336 -7.61 41.44 -8.40
N ALA A 337 -8.71 41.33 -7.63
CA ALA A 337 -9.54 42.46 -7.25
C ALA A 337 -8.89 43.37 -6.17
N SER A 338 -7.87 42.88 -5.45
CA SER A 338 -7.17 43.68 -4.43
C SER A 338 -6.00 44.45 -5.03
N ALA A 339 -5.97 45.76 -4.78
CA ALA A 339 -4.89 46.64 -5.21
C ALA A 339 -3.55 46.27 -4.54
N THR A 340 -3.58 45.84 -3.27
CA THR A 340 -2.39 45.49 -2.47
C THR A 340 -1.95 44.03 -2.67
N PRO A 341 -0.73 43.76 -3.16
CA PRO A 341 -0.25 42.41 -3.43
C PRO A 341 -0.35 41.43 -2.25
N GLU A 342 -0.11 41.90 -1.01
CA GLU A 342 -0.13 41.07 0.20
C GLU A 342 -1.51 40.46 0.49
N GLN A 343 -2.57 41.15 0.07
CA GLN A 343 -3.96 40.77 0.32
C GLN A 343 -4.59 40.02 -0.86
N ARG A 344 -3.88 39.89 -1.99
CA ARG A 344 -4.36 39.11 -3.12
C ARG A 344 -4.45 37.65 -2.71
N ARG A 345 -5.63 37.05 -2.85
CA ARG A 345 -5.86 35.62 -2.65
C ARG A 345 -6.39 35.04 -3.94
N ILE A 346 -5.74 33.99 -4.43
CA ILE A 346 -6.16 33.27 -5.65
C ILE A 346 -7.07 32.11 -5.24
N PHE A 347 -6.72 31.44 -4.15
CA PHE A 347 -7.56 30.38 -3.61
C PHE A 347 -8.56 31.01 -2.64
N SER A 348 -9.85 30.82 -2.91
CA SER A 348 -10.87 31.11 -1.92
C SER A 348 -10.62 30.26 -0.67
N SER A 349 -11.10 30.71 0.50
CA SER A 349 -11.10 29.91 1.74
C SER A 349 -12.15 28.78 1.62
N GLY A 350 -11.93 27.91 0.65
CA GLY A 350 -12.55 26.61 0.46
C GLY A 350 -11.55 25.55 0.92
N PHE A 351 -12.06 24.52 1.58
CA PHE A 351 -11.27 23.46 2.17
C PHE A 351 -10.73 22.49 1.11
N ALA A 352 -9.88 22.94 0.18
CA ALA A 352 -9.61 22.15 -1.02
C ALA A 352 -8.17 21.64 -1.15
N GLN A 353 -8.10 20.31 -1.22
CA GLN A 353 -7.00 19.47 -1.68
C GLN A 353 -6.17 20.07 -2.82
N PRO A 354 -4.86 19.82 -2.83
CA PRO A 354 -3.99 20.24 -3.92
C PRO A 354 -4.13 19.30 -5.15
N PRO A 355 -3.58 19.66 -6.34
CA PRO A 355 -3.66 18.89 -7.60
C PRO A 355 -3.18 17.43 -7.46
N GLN A 356 -3.40 16.55 -8.47
CA GLN A 356 -3.03 15.13 -8.35
C GLN A 356 -1.57 14.91 -7.97
N MET A 357 -0.64 15.66 -8.58
CA MET A 357 0.79 15.64 -8.25
C MET A 357 1.07 16.01 -6.78
N TRP A 358 0.18 16.79 -6.17
CA TRP A 358 0.27 17.27 -4.79
C TRP A 358 -0.70 16.56 -3.85
N SER A 359 -1.45 15.53 -4.26
CA SER A 359 -2.50 14.89 -3.44
C SER A 359 -2.06 14.39 -2.04
N THR A 360 -0.75 14.28 -1.80
CA THR A 360 -0.10 14.02 -0.50
C THR A 360 0.22 15.25 0.36
N HIS A 361 -0.04 16.46 -0.13
CA HIS A 361 0.38 17.75 0.43
C HIS A 361 -0.80 18.52 1.07
N PRO A 362 -0.54 19.59 1.86
CA PRO A 362 -1.60 20.45 2.41
C PRO A 362 -2.45 21.10 1.31
N ALA A 363 -3.62 21.60 1.69
CA ALA A 363 -4.51 22.35 0.79
C ALA A 363 -3.82 23.61 0.21
N ASN A 364 -4.15 23.97 -1.03
CA ASN A 364 -3.54 25.12 -1.71
C ASN A 364 -3.77 26.45 -0.97
N CYS A 365 -4.94 26.61 -0.31
CA CYS A 365 -5.24 27.77 0.51
C CYS A 365 -4.32 27.88 1.74
N ASP A 366 -4.05 26.77 2.44
CA ASP A 366 -3.11 26.74 3.58
C ASP A 366 -1.69 27.10 3.12
N ARG A 367 -1.31 26.65 1.91
CA ARG A 367 -0.01 26.94 1.31
C ARG A 367 0.11 28.40 0.91
N GLU A 368 -0.93 28.98 0.29
CA GLU A 368 -1.00 30.42 0.00
C GLU A 368 -0.94 31.26 1.29
N GLU A 369 -1.65 30.87 2.34
CA GLU A 369 -1.58 31.55 3.64
C GLU A 369 -0.17 31.47 4.24
N ASN A 370 0.46 30.30 4.22
CA ASN A 370 1.84 30.14 4.67
C ASN A 370 2.83 30.97 3.85
N ALA A 371 2.66 31.01 2.52
CA ALA A 371 3.52 31.74 1.60
C ALA A 371 3.38 33.27 1.72
N LYS A 372 2.17 33.76 2.03
CA LYS A 372 1.84 35.19 2.17
C LYS A 372 1.83 35.68 3.62
N ARG A 373 2.08 34.82 4.61
CA ARG A 373 2.16 35.19 6.04
C ARG A 373 3.17 36.31 6.30
N VAL A 374 4.31 36.23 5.62
CA VAL A 374 5.29 37.33 5.51
C VAL A 374 5.48 37.54 4.01
N TYR A 375 4.78 38.54 3.47
CA TYR A 375 4.79 38.78 2.04
C TYR A 375 6.14 39.30 1.56
N LEU A 376 6.70 38.67 0.52
CA LEU A 376 7.92 39.08 -0.16
C LEU A 376 7.62 39.32 -1.63
N ALA A 377 7.85 40.56 -2.08
CA ALA A 377 7.73 40.91 -3.49
C ALA A 377 8.99 40.49 -4.27
N ALA A 378 8.79 39.93 -5.46
CA ALA A 378 9.84 39.61 -6.42
C ALA A 378 9.34 39.93 -7.85
N PRO A 379 10.25 40.25 -8.79
CA PRO A 379 9.86 40.47 -10.18
C PRO A 379 9.43 39.15 -10.85
N HIS A 380 8.32 39.22 -11.58
CA HIS A 380 7.83 38.10 -12.40
C HIS A 380 8.53 38.07 -13.76
N ASP A 381 9.09 36.91 -14.12
CA ASP A 381 9.68 36.65 -15.43
C ASP A 381 8.73 35.76 -16.25
N ALA A 382 7.99 36.39 -17.15
CA ALA A 382 6.94 35.76 -17.94
C ALA A 382 7.47 34.91 -19.13
N ARG A 383 8.78 34.81 -19.33
CA ARG A 383 9.35 33.94 -20.38
C ARG A 383 8.99 32.49 -20.10
N SER A 384 8.86 31.69 -21.16
CA SER A 384 8.56 30.26 -21.04
C SER A 384 9.67 29.51 -20.29
N ALA A 385 9.28 28.56 -19.44
CA ALA A 385 10.23 27.68 -18.77
C ALA A 385 11.07 26.83 -19.74
N TRP A 386 10.61 26.65 -20.99
CA TRP A 386 11.38 25.99 -22.06
C TRP A 386 12.71 26.69 -22.37
N CYS A 387 12.88 27.97 -22.01
CA CYS A 387 14.15 28.68 -22.17
C CYS A 387 15.32 28.06 -21.40
N LEU A 388 15.08 27.20 -20.41
CA LEU A 388 16.13 26.48 -19.68
C LEU A 388 16.68 25.25 -20.41
N PHE A 389 15.97 24.78 -21.44
CA PHE A 389 16.27 23.54 -22.13
C PHE A 389 16.89 23.82 -23.51
N GLN A 390 17.98 23.12 -23.82
CA GLN A 390 18.54 23.05 -25.16
C GLN A 390 17.66 22.17 -26.04
N ASN A 391 17.42 22.64 -27.28
CA ASN A 391 16.62 21.95 -28.29
C ASN A 391 15.27 21.43 -27.75
N PRO A 392 14.43 22.29 -27.15
CA PRO A 392 13.22 21.85 -26.46
C PRO A 392 12.27 21.05 -27.36
N GLN A 393 12.23 21.35 -28.66
CA GLN A 393 11.45 20.59 -29.63
C GLN A 393 11.87 19.12 -29.73
N ALA A 394 13.18 18.83 -29.79
CA ALA A 394 13.67 17.46 -29.89
C ALA A 394 13.33 16.66 -28.63
N LEU A 395 13.47 17.30 -27.46
CA LEU A 395 13.19 16.69 -26.16
C LEU A 395 11.71 16.33 -25.99
N ARG A 396 10.82 17.24 -26.42
CA ARG A 396 9.37 17.00 -26.46
C ARG A 396 9.01 15.82 -27.34
N GLN A 397 9.66 15.71 -28.51
CA GLN A 397 9.42 14.61 -29.45
C GLN A 397 9.93 13.27 -28.94
N GLU A 398 11.09 13.27 -28.28
CA GLU A 398 11.68 12.07 -27.69
C GLU A 398 10.79 11.49 -26.58
N LEU A 399 10.39 12.30 -25.59
CA LEU A 399 9.49 11.84 -24.53
C LEU A 399 8.10 11.45 -25.06
N SER A 400 7.59 12.13 -26.08
CA SER A 400 6.32 11.73 -26.72
C SER A 400 6.45 10.33 -27.34
N ARG A 401 7.59 10.00 -27.96
CA ARG A 401 7.86 8.68 -28.52
C ARG A 401 8.01 7.60 -27.44
N GLU A 402 8.67 7.91 -26.33
CA GLU A 402 8.83 6.98 -25.20
C GLU A 402 7.47 6.51 -24.65
N LEU A 403 6.44 7.38 -24.63
CA LEU A 403 5.09 7.04 -24.18
C LEU A 403 4.39 5.99 -25.07
N PHE A 404 4.72 5.92 -26.36
CA PHE A 404 4.21 4.90 -27.28
C PHE A 404 5.02 3.59 -27.24
N GLY A 405 6.12 3.55 -26.49
CA GLY A 405 6.97 2.37 -26.32
C GLY A 405 7.55 1.85 -27.65
N SER A 406 7.61 0.52 -27.80
CA SER A 406 8.16 -0.14 -28.99
C SER A 406 7.13 -0.41 -30.10
N ALA A 407 5.97 0.25 -30.06
CA ALA A 407 4.92 0.04 -31.05
C ALA A 407 5.34 0.59 -32.42
N GLN A 408 5.15 -0.20 -33.48
CA GLN A 408 5.38 0.26 -34.86
C GLN A 408 4.15 1.03 -35.34
N LEU A 409 4.18 2.35 -35.18
CA LEU A 409 3.09 3.25 -35.54
C LEU A 409 3.45 4.11 -36.75
N GLN A 410 2.46 4.50 -37.52
CA GLN A 410 2.62 5.47 -38.59
C GLN A 410 2.86 6.86 -37.99
N SER A 411 3.99 7.48 -38.29
CA SER A 411 4.24 8.89 -37.95
C SER A 411 3.37 9.79 -38.83
N VAL A 412 2.72 10.74 -38.18
CA VAL A 412 1.80 11.72 -38.78
C VAL A 412 2.38 13.11 -38.53
N PRO A 413 2.49 13.99 -39.55
CA PRO A 413 2.99 15.34 -39.34
C PRO A 413 2.20 16.06 -38.25
N MET A 414 2.91 16.81 -37.39
CA MET A 414 2.29 17.48 -36.24
C MET A 414 1.12 18.39 -36.63
N GLU A 415 1.20 19.08 -37.77
CA GLU A 415 0.11 19.91 -38.28
C GLU A 415 -1.17 19.08 -38.51
N GLN A 416 -1.03 17.87 -39.07
CA GLN A 416 -2.16 16.97 -39.29
C GLN A 416 -2.70 16.40 -37.97
N SER A 417 -1.85 16.12 -36.98
CA SER A 417 -2.29 15.74 -35.63
C SER A 417 -3.08 16.86 -34.97
N LEU A 418 -2.62 18.12 -35.06
CA LEU A 418 -3.34 19.28 -34.53
C LEU A 418 -4.65 19.54 -35.29
N GLN A 419 -4.68 19.35 -36.61
CA GLN A 419 -5.92 19.43 -37.39
C GLN A 419 -6.92 18.35 -36.97
N THR A 420 -6.45 17.14 -36.67
CA THR A 420 -7.30 16.03 -36.19
C THR A 420 -7.86 16.34 -34.80
N LEU A 421 -7.03 16.87 -33.90
CA LEU A 421 -7.45 17.37 -32.59
C LEU A 421 -8.47 18.51 -32.76
N ASP A 422 -8.18 19.49 -33.59
CA ASP A 422 -9.07 20.62 -33.83
C ASP A 422 -10.39 20.18 -34.44
N ALA A 423 -10.40 19.15 -35.28
CA ALA A 423 -11.62 18.53 -35.81
C ALA A 423 -12.46 17.84 -34.73
N SER A 424 -11.83 17.26 -33.69
CA SER A 424 -12.56 16.68 -32.55
C SER A 424 -13.24 17.75 -31.70
N TYR A 425 -12.66 18.95 -31.66
CA TYR A 425 -13.25 20.14 -31.02
C TYR A 425 -14.11 21.02 -31.96
N ALA A 426 -14.05 20.81 -33.28
CA ALA A 426 -14.88 21.50 -34.29
C ALA A 426 -16.31 20.93 -34.34
N ARG A 427 -16.90 20.77 -33.17
CA ARG A 427 -18.26 20.27 -32.96
C ARG A 427 -19.14 21.45 -32.57
N ARG A 428 -20.40 21.45 -33.01
CA ARG A 428 -21.28 22.59 -32.77
C ARG A 428 -21.47 22.83 -31.28
N ARG A 429 -21.59 21.77 -30.47
CA ARG A 429 -21.72 21.88 -29.00
C ARG A 429 -20.56 22.61 -28.31
N TYR A 430 -19.41 22.76 -28.97
CA TYR A 430 -18.24 23.46 -28.46
C TYR A 430 -18.08 24.87 -29.02
N ALA A 431 -19.04 25.36 -29.81
CA ALA A 431 -19.02 26.75 -30.26
C ALA A 431 -19.10 27.71 -29.07
N SER A 432 -18.30 28.76 -29.10
CA SER A 432 -18.22 29.75 -28.02
C SER A 432 -19.55 30.45 -27.75
N GLU A 433 -20.44 30.55 -28.74
CA GLU A 433 -21.78 31.12 -28.57
C GLU A 433 -22.61 30.40 -27.49
N TYR A 434 -22.33 29.13 -27.21
CA TYR A 434 -23.03 28.34 -26.18
C TYR A 434 -22.44 28.49 -24.78
N GLN A 435 -21.43 29.34 -24.57
CA GLN A 435 -20.87 29.67 -23.24
C GLN A 435 -20.40 28.43 -22.44
N GLY A 436 -19.97 27.36 -23.12
CA GLY A 436 -19.56 26.11 -22.50
C GLY A 436 -20.70 25.23 -21.94
N ALA A 437 -21.98 25.56 -22.21
CA ALA A 437 -23.15 24.88 -21.65
C ALA A 437 -23.23 23.36 -21.92
N TYR A 438 -22.53 22.90 -22.96
CA TYR A 438 -22.49 21.51 -23.42
C TYR A 438 -21.14 20.81 -23.16
N LEU A 439 -20.21 21.45 -22.46
CA LEU A 439 -18.91 20.86 -22.14
C LEU A 439 -19.01 19.99 -20.87
N GLY A 440 -18.98 18.66 -21.04
CA GLY A 440 -18.83 17.71 -19.94
C GLY A 440 -20.02 17.66 -18.96
N ARG A 441 -21.23 18.00 -19.44
CA ARG A 441 -22.47 18.02 -18.64
C ARG A 441 -23.53 17.12 -19.25
N ALA A 442 -24.26 16.40 -18.40
CA ALA A 442 -25.47 15.69 -18.78
C ALA A 442 -26.69 16.64 -18.78
N LEU A 443 -27.45 16.65 -19.88
CA LEU A 443 -28.50 17.63 -20.14
C LEU A 443 -29.90 17.13 -19.72
N ALA A 444 -30.11 15.82 -19.71
CA ALA A 444 -31.41 15.20 -19.50
C ALA A 444 -31.55 14.51 -18.14
N ARG A 445 -30.43 14.16 -17.48
CA ARG A 445 -30.39 13.44 -16.19
C ARG A 445 -31.25 14.01 -15.07
N HIS A 446 -31.56 15.30 -15.10
CA HIS A 446 -32.35 15.96 -14.06
C HIS A 446 -33.86 15.71 -14.19
N ALA A 447 -34.31 15.24 -15.36
CA ALA A 447 -35.70 15.01 -15.69
C ALA A 447 -36.10 13.56 -15.41
N SER A 448 -37.32 13.35 -14.89
CA SER A 448 -37.85 11.99 -14.68
C SER A 448 -38.48 11.41 -15.95
N SER A 449 -38.81 12.27 -16.91
CA SER A 449 -39.29 11.94 -18.24
C SER A 449 -38.79 12.97 -19.25
N ALA A 450 -38.72 12.59 -20.53
CA ALA A 450 -38.29 13.50 -21.59
C ALA A 450 -39.17 14.77 -21.73
N ASP A 451 -40.42 14.71 -21.28
CA ASP A 451 -41.37 15.84 -21.35
C ASP A 451 -41.07 16.95 -20.34
N GLU A 452 -40.25 16.68 -19.32
CA GLU A 452 -39.78 17.71 -18.38
C GLU A 452 -38.62 18.56 -18.94
N LEU A 453 -38.06 18.18 -20.09
CA LEU A 453 -36.92 18.88 -20.72
C LEU A 453 -37.33 20.18 -21.44
N TYR A 454 -38.63 20.44 -21.56
CA TYR A 454 -39.16 21.61 -22.25
C TYR A 454 -40.51 22.05 -21.64
N PRO A 455 -40.91 23.33 -21.81
CA PRO A 455 -42.19 23.82 -21.28
C PRO A 455 -43.39 23.25 -22.08
N PRO A 456 -44.53 22.98 -21.42
CA PRO A 456 -45.70 22.30 -22.03
C PRO A 456 -46.47 23.11 -23.07
N ARG A 457 -46.25 24.44 -23.16
CA ARG A 457 -46.80 25.31 -24.22
C ARG A 457 -45.79 26.41 -24.54
N PRO A 458 -44.95 26.24 -25.56
CA PRO A 458 -43.98 27.26 -25.93
C PRO A 458 -44.67 28.34 -26.78
N ALA A 459 -45.51 29.18 -26.15
CA ALA A 459 -46.07 30.36 -26.79
C ALA A 459 -45.14 31.54 -26.54
N VAL A 460 -44.19 31.75 -27.45
CA VAL A 460 -43.24 32.87 -27.39
C VAL A 460 -43.83 34.05 -28.15
N SER A 461 -44.03 35.18 -27.47
CA SER A 461 -44.66 36.39 -28.04
C SER A 461 -43.83 37.01 -29.16
N ASP A 462 -42.50 37.03 -28.98
CA ASP A 462 -41.52 37.42 -30.01
C ASP A 462 -40.45 36.33 -30.13
N LEU A 463 -40.61 35.47 -31.13
CA LEU A 463 -39.73 34.35 -31.38
C LEU A 463 -38.32 34.80 -31.82
N HIS A 464 -38.20 35.90 -32.57
CA HIS A 464 -36.90 36.42 -33.00
C HIS A 464 -36.09 36.88 -31.80
N GLN A 465 -36.70 37.66 -30.90
CA GLN A 465 -36.02 38.14 -29.71
C GLN A 465 -35.64 36.98 -28.78
N ALA A 466 -36.55 36.01 -28.57
CA ALA A 466 -36.27 34.88 -27.71
C ALA A 466 -35.10 34.03 -28.20
N LEU A 467 -35.04 33.72 -29.51
CA LEU A 467 -33.94 32.97 -30.11
C LEU A 467 -32.60 33.72 -30.06
N ALA A 468 -32.62 35.06 -30.11
CA ALA A 468 -31.41 35.88 -30.05
C ALA A 468 -30.81 35.98 -28.63
N GLN A 469 -31.62 35.77 -27.58
CA GLN A 469 -31.22 35.96 -26.19
C GLN A 469 -30.96 34.65 -25.42
N LEU A 470 -30.93 33.51 -26.12
CA LEU A 470 -30.84 32.20 -25.46
C LEU A 470 -29.59 32.03 -24.61
N TYR A 471 -28.40 32.40 -25.11
CA TYR A 471 -27.12 32.16 -24.43
C TYR A 471 -26.46 33.47 -23.95
N PRO A 472 -26.93 34.06 -22.83
CA PRO A 472 -26.33 35.27 -22.27
C PRO A 472 -24.94 34.98 -21.66
N ALA A 473 -24.08 36.00 -21.59
CA ALA A 473 -22.76 35.89 -20.96
C ALA A 473 -22.82 35.49 -19.47
N SER A 474 -23.94 35.74 -18.78
CA SER A 474 -24.16 35.31 -17.39
C SER A 474 -24.19 33.79 -17.23
N LEU A 475 -24.49 33.03 -18.30
CA LEU A 475 -24.52 31.57 -18.27
C LEU A 475 -23.14 30.97 -17.96
N ALA A 476 -22.07 31.52 -18.55
CA ALA A 476 -20.70 31.11 -18.26
C ALA A 476 -20.38 31.26 -16.76
N HIS A 477 -20.86 32.34 -16.15
CA HIS A 477 -20.71 32.58 -14.71
C HIS A 477 -21.49 31.57 -13.87
N ASP A 478 -22.75 31.27 -14.21
CA ASP A 478 -23.56 30.27 -13.51
C ASP A 478 -22.92 28.86 -13.59
N LEU A 479 -22.36 28.49 -14.75
CA LEU A 479 -21.66 27.22 -14.95
C LEU A 479 -20.37 27.12 -14.11
N LEU A 480 -19.56 28.18 -14.09
CA LEU A 480 -18.36 28.26 -13.25
C LEU A 480 -18.73 28.21 -11.76
N GLN A 481 -19.78 28.92 -11.36
CA GLN A 481 -20.28 28.91 -10.00
C GLN A 481 -20.78 27.52 -9.59
N LEU A 482 -21.49 26.81 -10.48
CA LEU A 482 -21.93 25.44 -10.21
C LEU A 482 -20.74 24.52 -9.93
N ARG A 483 -19.72 24.52 -10.79
CA ARG A 483 -18.50 23.71 -10.60
C ARG A 483 -17.83 24.02 -9.26
N THR A 484 -17.67 25.32 -8.95
CA THR A 484 -17.06 25.77 -7.69
C THR A 484 -17.83 25.29 -6.46
N LEU A 485 -19.17 25.38 -6.48
CA LEU A 485 -20.02 24.94 -5.37
C LEU A 485 -20.07 23.42 -5.23
N GLU A 486 -20.02 22.67 -6.34
CA GLU A 486 -19.95 21.21 -6.33
C GLU A 486 -18.64 20.72 -5.70
N ASP A 487 -17.52 21.37 -6.04
CA ASP A 487 -16.21 21.13 -5.43
C ASP A 487 -16.23 21.46 -3.93
N GLU A 488 -16.79 22.61 -3.55
CA GLU A 488 -16.95 23.05 -2.15
C GLU A 488 -17.78 22.04 -1.34
N ARG A 489 -18.90 21.57 -1.88
CA ARG A 489 -19.75 20.54 -1.25
C ARG A 489 -18.99 19.23 -1.07
N GLY A 490 -18.29 18.76 -2.10
CA GLY A 490 -17.52 17.52 -2.06
C GLY A 490 -16.45 17.54 -0.95
N GLN A 491 -15.78 18.67 -0.77
CA GLN A 491 -14.79 18.87 0.29
C GLN A 491 -15.42 18.80 1.70
N LEU A 492 -16.56 19.45 1.90
CA LEU A 492 -17.29 19.41 3.18
C LEU A 492 -17.76 17.99 3.52
N GLU A 493 -18.27 17.24 2.53
CA GLU A 493 -18.67 15.84 2.70
C GLU A 493 -17.48 14.94 3.05
N ALA A 494 -16.34 15.13 2.40
CA ALA A 494 -15.10 14.39 2.69
C ALA A 494 -14.57 14.69 4.10
N LEU A 495 -14.73 15.93 4.60
CA LEU A 495 -14.40 16.29 5.99
C LEU A 495 -15.34 15.63 7.00
N ARG A 496 -16.66 15.64 6.73
CA ARG A 496 -17.66 14.94 7.55
C ARG A 496 -17.36 13.44 7.63
N ASP A 497 -17.04 12.85 6.49
CA ASP A 497 -16.76 11.42 6.34
C ASP A 497 -15.34 11.04 6.83
N LYS A 498 -14.55 12.02 7.30
CA LYS A 498 -13.18 11.88 7.83
C LYS A 498 -12.17 11.34 6.81
N VAL A 499 -12.49 11.46 5.53
CA VAL A 499 -11.57 11.24 4.42
C VAL A 499 -10.50 12.34 4.45
N TYR A 500 -10.91 13.58 4.72
CA TYR A 500 -10.01 14.73 4.94
C TYR A 500 -9.89 15.11 6.42
N ARG A 501 -8.76 15.72 6.79
CA ARG A 501 -8.50 16.25 8.14
C ARG A 501 -8.26 17.75 8.08
N ALA A 502 -8.97 18.51 8.90
CA ALA A 502 -8.80 19.95 9.06
C ALA A 502 -7.37 20.31 9.52
N THR A 503 -6.83 21.40 8.96
CA THR A 503 -5.55 21.97 9.34
C THR A 503 -5.68 22.70 10.69
N GLY A 504 -4.70 22.58 11.58
CA GLY A 504 -4.67 23.31 12.86
C GLY A 504 -5.73 22.93 13.91
N GLY A 505 -6.68 22.03 13.60
CA GLY A 505 -7.78 21.65 14.50
C GLY A 505 -9.02 22.53 14.41
N ASN A 506 -8.93 23.69 13.75
CA ASN A 506 -10.03 24.60 13.50
C ASN A 506 -10.44 24.47 12.02
N LEU A 507 -11.74 24.32 11.74
CA LEU A 507 -12.25 24.37 10.37
C LEU A 507 -12.48 25.85 10.03
N VAL A 508 -12.02 26.34 8.87
CA VAL A 508 -12.35 27.69 8.38
C VAL A 508 -13.14 27.61 7.06
N PHE A 509 -14.40 28.02 7.07
CA PHE A 509 -15.29 28.05 5.91
C PHE A 509 -15.59 29.49 5.50
N ARG A 510 -15.31 29.88 4.25
CA ARG A 510 -15.60 31.24 3.75
C ARG A 510 -15.09 32.35 4.71
N GLY A 511 -13.90 32.16 5.27
CA GLY A 511 -13.26 33.08 6.22
C GLY A 511 -13.72 32.97 7.68
N GLN A 512 -14.65 32.07 8.01
CA GLN A 512 -15.18 31.92 9.37
C GLN A 512 -14.75 30.61 10.02
N THR A 513 -14.42 30.63 11.31
CA THR A 513 -14.13 29.39 12.06
C THR A 513 -15.41 28.60 12.33
N VAL A 514 -15.40 27.32 12.03
CA VAL A 514 -16.53 26.39 12.11
C VAL A 514 -16.16 25.21 13.02
N ALA A 515 -17.12 24.68 13.79
CA ALA A 515 -16.91 23.42 14.50
C ALA A 515 -17.37 22.22 13.65
N ARG A 516 -16.77 21.04 13.88
CA ARG A 516 -17.15 19.81 13.14
C ARG A 516 -18.63 19.46 13.22
N ARG A 517 -19.30 19.81 14.32
CA ARG A 517 -20.73 19.57 14.51
C ARG A 517 -21.60 20.40 13.54
N ASP A 518 -21.08 21.53 13.06
CA ASP A 518 -21.80 22.46 12.18
C ASP A 518 -21.64 22.08 10.69
N LEU A 519 -20.75 21.13 10.36
CA LEU A 519 -20.53 20.66 8.98
C LEU A 519 -21.82 20.15 8.32
N GLY A 520 -22.73 19.54 9.08
CA GLY A 520 -24.03 19.11 8.54
C GLY A 520 -24.83 20.28 7.97
N GLY A 521 -24.98 21.36 8.75
CA GLY A 521 -25.69 22.56 8.33
C GLY A 521 -24.99 23.30 7.17
N LEU A 522 -23.66 23.31 7.14
CA LEU A 522 -22.92 23.90 6.00
C LEU A 522 -23.08 23.08 4.71
N ILE A 523 -23.06 21.74 4.81
CA ILE A 523 -23.32 20.88 3.65
C ILE A 523 -24.72 21.14 3.11
N GLU A 524 -25.72 21.30 3.99
CA GLU A 524 -27.09 21.65 3.61
C GLU A 524 -27.16 23.05 2.97
N GLN A 525 -26.45 24.03 3.53
CA GLN A 525 -26.37 25.37 2.98
C GLN A 525 -25.76 25.37 1.56
N VAL A 526 -24.57 24.79 1.39
CA VAL A 526 -23.91 24.71 0.07
C VAL A 526 -24.76 23.89 -0.88
N ALA A 527 -25.39 22.80 -0.42
CA ALA A 527 -26.29 22.01 -1.25
C ALA A 527 -27.51 22.82 -1.72
N ALA A 528 -28.05 23.71 -0.89
CA ALA A 528 -29.14 24.63 -1.27
C ALA A 528 -28.65 25.68 -2.28
N GLU A 529 -27.46 26.26 -2.09
CA GLU A 529 -26.82 27.18 -3.05
C GLU A 529 -26.56 26.47 -4.40
N THR A 530 -25.98 25.26 -4.38
CA THR A 530 -25.78 24.42 -5.56
C THR A 530 -27.10 24.12 -6.26
N ALA A 531 -28.14 23.75 -5.51
CA ALA A 531 -29.46 23.45 -6.08
C ALA A 531 -30.08 24.69 -6.75
N ALA A 532 -29.94 25.87 -6.15
CA ALA A 532 -30.45 27.12 -6.72
C ALA A 532 -29.74 27.48 -8.04
N VAL A 533 -28.41 27.35 -8.11
CA VAL A 533 -27.65 27.58 -9.35
C VAL A 533 -27.99 26.54 -10.41
N ARG A 534 -28.05 25.27 -10.01
CA ARG A 534 -28.42 24.16 -10.89
C ARG A 534 -29.82 24.35 -11.49
N GLU A 535 -30.78 24.82 -10.69
CA GLU A 535 -32.13 25.07 -11.18
C GLU A 535 -32.18 26.25 -12.17
N ARG A 536 -31.37 27.30 -11.98
CA ARG A 536 -31.24 28.38 -12.99
C ARG A 536 -30.73 27.83 -14.32
N ILE A 537 -29.72 26.97 -14.29
CA ILE A 537 -29.16 26.33 -15.49
C ILE A 537 -30.21 25.42 -16.15
N HIS A 538 -30.89 24.57 -15.40
CA HIS A 538 -31.95 23.71 -15.95
C HIS A 538 -33.13 24.52 -16.50
N ALA A 539 -33.51 25.61 -15.84
CA ALA A 539 -34.54 26.52 -16.34
C ALA A 539 -34.12 27.16 -17.68
N HIS A 540 -32.85 27.57 -17.79
CA HIS A 540 -32.27 28.05 -19.04
C HIS A 540 -32.28 26.95 -20.13
N ASP A 541 -31.92 25.71 -19.81
CA ASP A 541 -31.97 24.60 -20.77
C ASP A 541 -33.39 24.39 -21.30
N ARG A 542 -34.39 24.34 -20.40
CA ARG A 542 -35.81 24.24 -20.76
C ARG A 542 -36.28 25.42 -21.60
N GLN A 543 -35.82 26.64 -21.28
CA GLN A 543 -36.12 27.83 -22.09
C GLN A 543 -35.56 27.70 -23.51
N CYS A 544 -34.32 27.24 -23.66
CA CYS A 544 -33.71 26.99 -24.96
C CYS A 544 -34.53 25.96 -25.76
N ARG A 545 -34.83 24.81 -25.16
CA ARG A 545 -35.65 23.77 -25.82
C ARG A 545 -37.04 24.31 -26.18
N GLY A 546 -37.66 25.05 -25.27
CA GLY A 546 -38.96 25.69 -25.48
C GLY A 546 -38.98 26.67 -26.65
N ALA A 547 -37.99 27.55 -26.76
CA ALA A 547 -37.89 28.51 -27.86
C ALA A 547 -37.72 27.81 -29.22
N HIS A 548 -36.88 26.77 -29.29
CA HIS A 548 -36.71 26.02 -30.53
C HIS A 548 -37.92 25.16 -30.89
N LEU A 549 -38.64 24.60 -29.91
CA LEU A 549 -39.92 23.92 -30.15
C LEU A 549 -41.02 24.89 -30.60
N ALA A 550 -41.08 26.12 -30.07
CA ALA A 550 -41.96 27.17 -30.60
C ALA A 550 -41.64 27.47 -32.06
N ALA A 551 -40.36 27.58 -32.40
CA ALA A 551 -39.91 27.81 -33.76
C ALA A 551 -40.30 26.66 -34.70
N ALA A 552 -40.08 25.43 -34.25
CA ALA A 552 -40.46 24.23 -35.00
C ALA A 552 -41.98 24.16 -35.24
N ALA A 553 -42.79 24.45 -34.22
CA ALA A 553 -44.24 24.48 -34.34
C ALA A 553 -44.74 25.61 -35.28
N ALA A 554 -44.10 26.78 -35.24
CA ALA A 554 -44.45 27.92 -36.10
C ALA A 554 -44.09 27.67 -37.58
N LEU A 555 -42.96 27.00 -37.84
CA LEU A 555 -42.52 26.64 -39.19
C LEU A 555 -43.28 25.41 -39.75
N GLY A 556 -43.82 24.56 -38.87
CA GLY A 556 -44.59 23.37 -39.24
C GLY A 556 -43.72 22.21 -39.74
N GLN A 557 -44.24 21.42 -40.69
CA GLN A 557 -43.47 20.39 -41.40
C GLN A 557 -42.90 19.25 -40.51
N ASN A 558 -43.57 18.93 -39.41
CA ASN A 558 -43.20 17.88 -38.42
C ASN A 558 -41.89 18.12 -37.63
N TRP A 559 -41.31 19.32 -37.70
CA TRP A 559 -40.07 19.62 -36.97
C TRP A 559 -40.22 19.55 -35.45
N ASP A 560 -41.40 19.88 -34.93
CA ASP A 560 -41.72 19.77 -33.50
C ASP A 560 -41.59 18.32 -33.02
N ARG A 561 -42.17 17.37 -33.75
CA ARG A 561 -42.07 15.93 -33.45
C ARG A 561 -40.64 15.42 -33.59
N TYR A 562 -39.91 15.92 -34.58
CA TYR A 562 -38.51 15.53 -34.81
C TYR A 562 -37.61 15.96 -33.64
N LEU A 563 -37.71 17.21 -33.18
CA LEU A 563 -36.95 17.70 -32.02
C LEU A 563 -37.32 16.93 -30.73
N ILE A 564 -38.60 16.63 -30.53
CA ILE A 564 -39.05 15.80 -29.38
C ILE A 564 -38.43 14.40 -29.45
N GLY A 565 -38.38 13.77 -30.62
CA GLY A 565 -37.71 12.47 -30.81
C GLY A 565 -36.24 12.51 -30.41
N LEU A 566 -35.50 13.56 -30.81
CA LEU A 566 -34.10 13.74 -30.39
C LEU A 566 -33.96 13.92 -28.88
N LEU A 567 -34.84 14.69 -28.23
CA LEU A 567 -34.85 14.87 -26.78
C LEU A 567 -35.13 13.56 -26.03
N GLN A 568 -36.01 12.72 -26.58
CA GLN A 568 -36.28 11.38 -26.04
C GLN A 568 -35.06 10.47 -26.14
N VAL A 569 -34.36 10.47 -27.29
CA VAL A 569 -33.11 9.70 -27.46
C VAL A 569 -32.04 10.19 -26.50
N LEU A 570 -31.87 11.50 -26.33
CA LEU A 570 -30.91 12.07 -25.39
C LEU A 570 -31.19 11.64 -23.95
N HIS A 571 -32.45 11.72 -23.52
CA HIS A 571 -32.89 11.25 -22.21
C HIS A 571 -32.60 9.75 -22.03
N TYR A 572 -33.01 8.91 -22.99
CA TYR A 572 -32.69 7.47 -22.96
C TYR A 572 -31.18 7.23 -22.82
N ALA A 573 -30.35 7.81 -23.69
CA ALA A 573 -28.92 7.55 -23.74
C ALA A 573 -28.21 7.95 -22.43
N GLU A 574 -28.50 9.13 -21.89
CA GLU A 574 -27.89 9.60 -20.64
C GLU A 574 -28.34 8.79 -19.42
N HIS A 575 -29.62 8.40 -19.34
CA HIS A 575 -30.10 7.58 -18.23
C HIS A 575 -29.56 6.15 -18.29
N SER A 576 -29.54 5.52 -19.46
CA SER A 576 -28.96 4.19 -19.66
C SER A 576 -27.45 4.17 -19.38
N LEU A 577 -26.70 5.18 -19.85
CA LEU A 577 -25.26 5.28 -19.59
C LEU A 577 -24.97 5.39 -18.09
N ALA A 578 -25.68 6.27 -17.41
CA ALA A 578 -25.46 6.48 -15.99
C ALA A 578 -25.95 5.30 -15.13
N ASP A 579 -27.01 4.58 -15.53
CA ASP A 579 -27.43 3.35 -14.85
C ASP A 579 -26.36 2.25 -14.97
N LEU A 580 -25.76 2.10 -16.16
CA LEU A 580 -24.66 1.17 -16.41
C LEU A 580 -23.40 1.53 -15.59
N GLN A 581 -22.98 2.79 -15.64
CA GLN A 581 -21.82 3.28 -14.89
C GLN A 581 -22.02 3.20 -13.38
N ASP A 582 -23.25 3.43 -12.89
CA ASP A 582 -23.56 3.28 -11.47
C ASP A 582 -23.50 1.80 -11.03
N ALA A 583 -24.03 0.88 -11.84
CA ALA A 583 -23.91 -0.56 -11.59
C ALA A 583 -22.45 -1.03 -11.59
N GLN A 584 -21.63 -0.54 -12.53
CA GLN A 584 -20.19 -0.80 -12.58
C GLN A 584 -19.47 -0.22 -11.35
N GLY A 585 -19.81 0.99 -10.94
CA GLY A 585 -19.28 1.62 -9.74
C GLY A 585 -19.66 0.90 -8.44
N LEU A 586 -20.88 0.33 -8.36
CA LEU A 586 -21.27 -0.53 -7.25
C LEU A 586 -20.45 -1.82 -7.23
N LEU A 587 -20.27 -2.48 -8.39
CA LEU A 587 -19.46 -3.68 -8.51
C LEU A 587 -18.03 -3.41 -8.05
N GLY A 588 -17.40 -2.33 -8.54
CA GLY A 588 -16.07 -1.90 -8.10
C GLY A 588 -15.98 -1.67 -6.59
N ASN A 589 -17.00 -1.03 -5.99
CA ASN A 589 -17.07 -0.84 -4.53
C ASN A 589 -17.19 -2.17 -3.78
N VAL A 590 -18.04 -3.10 -4.25
CA VAL A 590 -18.22 -4.41 -3.61
C VAL A 590 -16.97 -5.27 -3.73
N VAL A 591 -16.31 -5.29 -4.89
CA VAL A 591 -15.03 -5.99 -5.10
C VAL A 591 -13.97 -5.43 -4.16
N ALA A 592 -13.83 -4.11 -4.09
CA ALA A 592 -12.85 -3.47 -3.19
C ALA A 592 -13.09 -3.81 -1.72
N VAL A 593 -14.37 -3.90 -1.30
CA VAL A 593 -14.74 -4.28 0.07
C VAL A 593 -14.48 -5.77 0.33
N VAL A 594 -14.95 -6.65 -0.55
CA VAL A 594 -14.86 -8.12 -0.40
C VAL A 594 -13.41 -8.61 -0.51
N THR A 595 -12.54 -7.87 -1.20
CA THR A 595 -11.13 -8.24 -1.34
C THR A 595 -10.22 -7.54 -0.32
N ALA A 596 -10.77 -6.69 0.57
CA ALA A 596 -9.99 -5.82 1.46
C ALA A 596 -9.08 -6.57 2.44
N ASP A 597 -9.50 -7.72 2.98
CA ASP A 597 -8.71 -8.55 3.89
C ASP A 597 -7.95 -9.69 3.16
N GLY A 598 -8.06 -9.71 1.82
CA GLY A 598 -7.51 -10.73 0.94
C GLY A 598 -8.14 -12.11 1.08
N LYS A 599 -9.27 -12.29 1.77
CA LYS A 599 -10.05 -13.53 1.80
C LYS A 599 -11.49 -13.24 1.40
N VAL A 600 -12.12 -14.17 0.69
CA VAL A 600 -13.55 -14.06 0.35
C VAL A 600 -14.29 -15.17 1.07
N SER A 601 -15.12 -14.81 2.05
CA SER A 601 -16.04 -15.73 2.71
C SER A 601 -17.20 -16.12 1.80
N SER A 602 -17.89 -17.23 2.10
CA SER A 602 -19.07 -17.65 1.33
C SER A 602 -20.19 -16.59 1.33
N ARG A 603 -20.31 -15.80 2.40
CA ARG A 603 -21.28 -14.69 2.48
C ARG A 603 -20.89 -13.54 1.55
N GLU A 604 -19.60 -13.22 1.49
CA GLU A 604 -19.06 -12.19 0.60
C GLU A 604 -19.13 -12.60 -0.87
N LEU A 605 -18.83 -13.87 -1.17
CA LEU A 605 -19.00 -14.44 -2.51
C LEU A 605 -20.46 -14.34 -2.96
N LYS A 606 -21.42 -14.72 -2.11
CA LYS A 606 -22.85 -14.59 -2.42
C LYS A 606 -23.23 -13.14 -2.70
N ARG A 607 -22.70 -12.19 -1.93
CA ARG A 607 -22.93 -10.76 -2.16
C ARG A 607 -22.33 -10.30 -3.48
N LEU A 608 -21.10 -10.70 -3.80
CA LEU A 608 -20.45 -10.40 -5.06
C LEU A 608 -21.30 -10.91 -6.23
N ILE A 609 -21.78 -12.17 -6.17
CA ILE A 609 -22.66 -12.76 -7.19
C ILE A 609 -23.98 -11.99 -7.35
N VAL A 610 -24.57 -11.50 -6.26
CA VAL A 610 -25.78 -10.67 -6.35
C VAL A 610 -25.48 -9.37 -7.09
N THR A 611 -24.37 -8.71 -6.77
CA THR A 611 -23.96 -7.44 -7.40
C THR A 611 -23.54 -7.61 -8.86
N THR A 612 -22.80 -8.67 -9.21
CA THR A 612 -22.49 -8.97 -10.63
C THR A 612 -23.75 -9.22 -11.44
N ASN A 613 -24.76 -9.87 -10.83
CA ASN A 613 -26.06 -10.05 -11.48
C ASN A 613 -26.92 -8.78 -11.55
N GLU A 614 -26.54 -7.67 -10.90
CA GLU A 614 -27.16 -6.35 -11.13
C GLU A 614 -26.69 -5.72 -12.43
N ILE A 615 -25.38 -5.64 -12.67
CA ILE A 615 -24.84 -5.12 -13.94
C ILE A 615 -25.22 -6.03 -15.12
N TYR A 616 -25.26 -7.35 -14.93
CA TYR A 616 -25.78 -8.28 -15.92
C TYR A 616 -27.22 -7.94 -16.34
N ARG A 617 -28.10 -7.57 -15.39
CA ARG A 617 -29.48 -7.18 -15.68
C ARG A 617 -29.54 -5.89 -16.49
N VAL A 618 -28.72 -4.89 -16.15
CA VAL A 618 -28.65 -3.61 -16.90
C VAL A 618 -28.22 -3.87 -18.34
N LEU A 619 -27.12 -4.60 -18.55
CA LEU A 619 -26.63 -4.99 -19.87
C LEU A 619 -27.71 -5.76 -20.65
N LYS A 620 -28.30 -6.78 -20.03
CA LYS A 620 -29.32 -7.61 -20.66
C LYS A 620 -30.53 -6.80 -21.11
N THR A 621 -31.01 -5.87 -20.29
CA THR A 621 -32.17 -5.02 -20.64
C THR A 621 -31.85 -4.15 -21.85
N ILE A 622 -30.71 -3.46 -21.87
CA ILE A 622 -30.35 -2.58 -22.98
C ILE A 622 -30.15 -3.37 -24.29
N HIS A 623 -29.51 -4.54 -24.23
CA HIS A 623 -29.36 -5.40 -25.40
C HIS A 623 -30.69 -6.03 -25.84
N HIS A 624 -31.60 -6.35 -24.93
CA HIS A 624 -32.93 -6.86 -25.27
C HIS A 624 -33.77 -5.81 -26.00
N ASP A 625 -33.72 -4.56 -25.55
CA ASP A 625 -34.50 -3.46 -26.09
C ASP A 625 -33.83 -2.81 -27.32
N LYS A 626 -32.69 -3.33 -27.81
CA LYS A 626 -31.91 -2.73 -28.92
C LYS A 626 -32.70 -2.53 -30.20
N HIS A 627 -33.71 -3.37 -30.46
CA HIS A 627 -34.57 -3.26 -31.64
C HIS A 627 -35.70 -2.22 -31.49
N GLN A 628 -35.96 -1.76 -30.26
CA GLN A 628 -37.00 -0.76 -29.98
C GLN A 628 -36.46 0.68 -30.09
N LEU A 629 -35.13 0.86 -30.05
CA LEU A 629 -34.51 2.15 -30.32
C LEU A 629 -34.34 2.33 -31.83
N LEU A 630 -35.23 3.13 -32.43
CA LEU A 630 -35.19 3.48 -33.84
C LEU A 630 -34.60 4.88 -33.98
N LEU A 631 -33.42 4.94 -34.59
CA LEU A 631 -32.74 6.21 -34.84
C LEU A 631 -33.12 6.71 -36.24
N ASP A 632 -33.23 8.02 -36.39
CA ASP A 632 -33.43 8.65 -37.68
C ASP A 632 -32.15 8.57 -38.53
N SER A 633 -32.32 8.78 -39.84
CA SER A 633 -31.24 8.62 -40.81
C SER A 633 -30.03 9.52 -40.52
N ALA A 634 -30.24 10.73 -39.98
CA ALA A 634 -29.14 11.64 -39.70
C ALA A 634 -28.35 11.21 -38.45
N LEU A 635 -28.99 10.62 -37.45
CA LEU A 635 -28.29 10.01 -36.32
C LEU A 635 -27.52 8.75 -36.74
N CYS A 636 -28.11 7.89 -37.56
CA CYS A 636 -27.41 6.72 -38.11
C CYS A 636 -26.17 7.14 -38.92
N GLU A 637 -26.30 8.14 -39.78
CA GLU A 637 -25.17 8.70 -40.56
C GLU A 637 -24.07 9.26 -39.65
N ARG A 638 -24.43 10.05 -38.63
CA ARG A 638 -23.45 10.64 -37.69
C ARG A 638 -22.72 9.61 -36.83
N LEU A 639 -23.38 8.49 -36.52
CA LEU A 639 -22.82 7.40 -35.75
C LEU A 639 -22.06 6.40 -36.62
N GLU A 640 -22.14 6.53 -37.95
CA GLU A 640 -21.58 5.58 -38.92
C GLU A 640 -22.14 4.15 -38.74
N ILE A 641 -23.45 4.05 -38.47
CA ILE A 641 -24.15 2.77 -38.25
C ILE A 641 -25.37 2.63 -39.18
N GLU A 642 -25.70 1.40 -39.55
CA GLU A 642 -26.96 1.12 -40.26
C GLU A 642 -28.17 1.25 -39.34
N SER A 643 -28.06 0.73 -38.11
CA SER A 643 -29.08 0.80 -37.07
C SER A 643 -28.47 0.61 -35.69
N TRP A 644 -29.16 1.06 -34.64
CA TRP A 644 -28.73 0.79 -33.27
C TRP A 644 -28.64 -0.70 -32.95
N ALA A 645 -29.58 -1.50 -33.47
CA ALA A 645 -29.64 -2.92 -33.23
C ALA A 645 -28.46 -3.71 -33.82
N THR A 646 -27.91 -3.24 -34.95
CA THR A 646 -26.75 -3.85 -35.62
C THR A 646 -25.42 -3.34 -35.07
N ALA A 647 -25.40 -2.13 -34.49
CA ALA A 647 -24.23 -1.58 -33.82
C ALA A 647 -23.86 -2.33 -32.53
N LEU A 648 -24.85 -2.89 -31.83
CA LEU A 648 -24.64 -3.66 -30.61
C LEU A 648 -24.50 -5.16 -30.91
N GLU A 649 -23.40 -5.76 -30.46
CA GLU A 649 -23.18 -7.21 -30.49
C GLU A 649 -24.30 -7.98 -29.77
N ASP A 650 -24.47 -9.26 -30.11
CA ASP A 650 -25.41 -10.13 -29.41
C ASP A 650 -24.93 -10.45 -28.00
N PHE A 651 -25.80 -10.25 -27.01
CA PHE A 651 -25.44 -10.41 -25.61
C PHE A 651 -25.37 -11.90 -25.23
N THR A 652 -24.15 -12.42 -25.12
CA THR A 652 -23.87 -13.85 -24.88
C THR A 652 -23.39 -14.17 -23.46
N LEU A 653 -23.10 -13.15 -22.64
CA LEU A 653 -22.61 -13.32 -21.28
C LEU A 653 -23.66 -14.04 -20.41
N PRO A 654 -23.36 -15.18 -19.76
CA PRO A 654 -24.31 -15.84 -18.87
C PRO A 654 -24.43 -15.10 -17.51
N PRO A 655 -25.51 -15.35 -16.73
CA PRO A 655 -25.58 -14.86 -15.35
C PRO A 655 -24.45 -15.43 -14.49
N ALA A 656 -23.97 -14.62 -13.56
CA ALA A 656 -22.88 -15.00 -12.67
C ALA A 656 -23.37 -15.99 -11.60
N ASN A 657 -22.54 -16.99 -11.28
CA ASN A 657 -22.76 -17.99 -10.24
C ASN A 657 -21.41 -18.42 -9.63
N GLU A 658 -21.44 -19.29 -8.62
CA GLU A 658 -20.24 -19.72 -7.89
C GLU A 658 -19.18 -20.40 -8.77
N ASN A 659 -19.59 -21.02 -9.89
CA ASN A 659 -18.70 -21.80 -10.75
C ASN A 659 -18.03 -20.96 -11.84
N ASN A 660 -18.65 -19.85 -12.28
CA ASN A 660 -18.14 -19.02 -13.38
C ASN A 660 -17.68 -17.62 -12.96
N ILE A 661 -17.77 -17.26 -11.67
CA ILE A 661 -17.52 -15.89 -11.20
C ILE A 661 -16.14 -15.34 -11.60
N ASN A 662 -15.10 -16.18 -11.59
CA ASN A 662 -13.74 -15.73 -11.93
C ASN A 662 -13.63 -15.37 -13.41
N ASP A 663 -14.09 -16.24 -14.30
CA ASP A 663 -14.10 -15.99 -15.75
C ASP A 663 -15.02 -14.83 -16.10
N TRP A 664 -16.16 -14.72 -15.41
CA TRP A 664 -17.11 -13.63 -15.57
C TRP A 664 -16.50 -12.27 -15.23
N MET A 665 -15.74 -12.19 -14.13
CA MET A 665 -15.05 -10.96 -13.73
C MET A 665 -13.96 -10.53 -14.71
N ASN A 666 -13.36 -11.47 -15.46
CA ASN A 666 -12.33 -11.15 -16.46
C ASN A 666 -12.90 -10.48 -17.73
N VAL A 667 -14.19 -10.66 -18.01
CA VAL A 667 -14.80 -10.21 -19.28
C VAL A 667 -15.80 -9.07 -19.13
N ILE A 668 -16.33 -8.83 -17.92
CA ILE A 668 -17.39 -7.83 -17.69
C ILE A 668 -16.98 -6.41 -18.06
N ASP A 669 -15.72 -6.03 -17.84
CA ASP A 669 -15.23 -4.70 -18.16
C ASP A 669 -15.27 -4.45 -19.68
N GLY A 670 -14.98 -5.48 -20.50
CA GLY A 670 -15.10 -5.37 -21.96
C GLY A 670 -16.54 -5.10 -22.41
N TRP A 671 -17.51 -5.87 -21.90
CA TRP A 671 -18.93 -5.69 -22.21
C TRP A 671 -19.47 -4.33 -21.77
N SER A 672 -19.16 -3.94 -20.53
CA SER A 672 -19.65 -2.67 -19.96
C SER A 672 -19.02 -1.45 -20.60
N ASN A 673 -17.70 -1.45 -20.83
CA ASN A 673 -17.01 -0.33 -21.47
C ASN A 673 -17.42 -0.17 -22.94
N SER A 674 -17.61 -1.27 -23.67
CA SER A 674 -18.11 -1.23 -25.05
C SER A 674 -19.50 -0.59 -25.12
N LEU A 675 -20.47 -1.05 -24.31
CA LEU A 675 -21.81 -0.48 -24.31
C LEU A 675 -21.82 0.98 -23.82
N ALA A 676 -21.01 1.30 -22.81
CA ALA A 676 -20.86 2.67 -22.32
C ALA A 676 -20.34 3.61 -23.42
N ALA A 677 -19.37 3.18 -24.22
CA ALA A 677 -18.87 3.95 -25.36
C ALA A 677 -19.96 4.19 -26.42
N HIS A 678 -20.74 3.17 -26.78
CA HIS A 678 -21.86 3.34 -27.71
C HIS A 678 -22.92 4.32 -27.19
N LEU A 679 -23.31 4.25 -25.92
CA LEU A 679 -24.27 5.17 -25.31
C LEU A 679 -23.72 6.59 -25.19
N ALA A 680 -22.44 6.75 -24.86
CA ALA A 680 -21.78 8.05 -24.82
C ALA A 680 -21.73 8.69 -26.22
N ASN A 681 -21.40 7.90 -27.24
CA ASN A 681 -21.42 8.35 -28.64
C ASN A 681 -22.83 8.71 -29.11
N LEU A 682 -23.83 7.92 -28.74
CA LEU A 682 -25.24 8.23 -29.03
C LEU A 682 -25.66 9.57 -28.40
N SER A 683 -25.34 9.79 -27.12
CA SER A 683 -25.62 11.07 -26.45
C SER A 683 -24.92 12.23 -27.16
N ALA A 684 -23.62 12.09 -27.46
CA ALA A 684 -22.82 13.10 -28.14
C ALA A 684 -23.35 13.43 -29.55
N ALA A 685 -23.73 12.41 -30.35
CA ALA A 685 -24.30 12.58 -31.69
C ALA A 685 -25.70 13.21 -31.64
N THR A 686 -26.50 12.85 -30.64
CA THR A 686 -27.84 13.41 -30.44
C THR A 686 -27.78 14.89 -30.10
N ILE A 687 -26.84 15.32 -29.24
CA ILE A 687 -26.62 16.74 -28.94
C ILE A 687 -26.21 17.50 -30.20
N GLU A 688 -25.28 16.96 -31.00
CA GLU A 688 -24.84 17.59 -32.24
C GLU A 688 -25.98 17.75 -33.26
N GLN A 689 -26.80 16.71 -33.43
CA GLN A 689 -27.93 16.74 -34.34
C GLN A 689 -29.00 17.72 -33.86
N LEU A 690 -29.31 17.69 -32.55
CA LEU A 690 -30.25 18.61 -31.93
C LEU A 690 -29.84 20.07 -32.16
N LEU A 691 -28.59 20.43 -31.82
CA LEU A 691 -28.08 21.79 -32.03
C LEU A 691 -28.04 22.20 -33.51
N SER A 692 -27.78 21.24 -34.41
CA SER A 692 -27.82 21.50 -35.85
C SER A 692 -29.21 21.90 -36.31
N CYS A 693 -30.23 21.11 -35.95
CA CYS A 693 -31.61 21.39 -36.32
C CYS A 693 -32.12 22.68 -35.67
N GLU A 694 -31.77 22.92 -34.41
CA GLU A 694 -32.12 24.15 -33.70
C GLU A 694 -31.56 25.41 -34.37
N THR A 695 -30.30 25.34 -34.84
CA THR A 695 -29.64 26.43 -35.55
C THR A 695 -30.30 26.67 -36.92
N GLU A 696 -30.58 25.59 -37.66
CA GLU A 696 -31.25 25.66 -38.97
C GLU A 696 -32.65 26.27 -38.85
N LEU A 697 -33.46 25.80 -37.89
CA LEU A 697 -34.79 26.34 -37.64
C LEU A 697 -34.73 27.81 -37.22
N ALA A 698 -33.78 28.18 -36.35
CA ALA A 698 -33.58 29.58 -35.99
C ALA A 698 -33.19 30.45 -37.20
N ALA A 699 -32.40 29.93 -38.14
CA ALA A 699 -32.06 30.64 -39.36
C ALA A 699 -33.29 30.84 -40.27
N HIS A 700 -34.15 29.84 -40.40
CA HIS A 700 -35.41 29.94 -41.15
C HIS A 700 -36.38 30.95 -40.55
N VAL A 701 -36.53 30.98 -39.22
CA VAL A 701 -37.30 32.02 -38.52
C VAL A 701 -36.73 33.41 -38.84
N ARG A 702 -35.41 33.59 -38.70
CA ARG A 702 -34.74 34.88 -38.97
C ARG A 702 -34.92 35.35 -40.41
N ALA A 703 -34.80 34.44 -41.36
CA ALA A 703 -34.94 34.72 -42.79
C ALA A 703 -36.40 34.76 -43.28
N GLN A 704 -37.37 34.43 -42.42
CA GLN A 704 -38.79 34.28 -42.78
C GLN A 704 -39.00 33.31 -43.95
N THR A 705 -38.26 32.20 -43.95
CA THR A 705 -38.34 31.14 -44.97
C THR A 705 -38.89 29.85 -44.36
N THR A 706 -39.39 28.95 -45.20
CA THR A 706 -39.92 27.65 -44.76
C THR A 706 -38.84 26.57 -44.93
N PRO A 707 -38.55 25.75 -43.89
CA PRO A 707 -37.65 24.62 -44.01
C PRO A 707 -38.27 23.50 -44.86
N GLN A 708 -37.43 22.56 -45.30
CA GLN A 708 -37.91 21.30 -45.88
C GLN A 708 -38.64 20.46 -44.84
N THR A 709 -39.39 19.44 -45.28
CA THR A 709 -40.06 18.51 -44.36
C THR A 709 -39.05 17.77 -43.49
N ALA A 710 -39.31 17.71 -42.18
CA ALA A 710 -38.43 17.04 -41.23
C ALA A 710 -38.31 15.54 -41.54
N PRO A 711 -37.15 14.92 -41.27
CA PRO A 711 -37.00 13.47 -41.34
C PRO A 711 -37.98 12.73 -40.41
N GLN A 712 -38.09 11.41 -40.59
CA GLN A 712 -38.82 10.58 -39.63
C GLN A 712 -38.18 10.71 -38.24
N PRO A 713 -38.98 10.98 -37.18
CA PRO A 713 -38.45 11.16 -35.84
C PRO A 713 -37.88 9.85 -35.29
N SER A 714 -36.79 9.96 -34.54
CA SER A 714 -36.29 8.86 -33.71
C SER A 714 -37.33 8.46 -32.64
N SER A 715 -37.32 7.20 -32.23
CA SER A 715 -38.16 6.67 -31.16
C SER A 715 -37.37 5.79 -30.20
N VAL A 716 -37.67 5.89 -28.91
CA VAL A 716 -37.03 5.12 -27.84
C VAL A 716 -37.96 4.01 -27.32
N PRO A 717 -37.43 3.01 -26.58
CA PRO A 717 -38.26 2.05 -25.87
C PRO A 717 -39.30 2.78 -24.98
N PRO A 718 -40.55 2.28 -24.90
CA PRO A 718 -41.63 2.95 -24.16
C PRO A 718 -41.35 3.03 -22.65
N GLN A 719 -40.51 2.13 -22.13
CA GLN A 719 -40.04 2.13 -20.75
C GLN A 719 -38.56 1.78 -20.74
N TYR A 720 -37.79 2.51 -19.94
CA TYR A 720 -36.38 2.24 -19.68
C TYR A 720 -36.02 2.71 -18.27
N PRO A 721 -34.94 2.18 -17.67
CA PRO A 721 -34.49 2.63 -16.35
C PRO A 721 -34.13 4.12 -16.36
N VAL A 722 -34.75 4.88 -15.46
CA VAL A 722 -34.43 6.29 -15.21
C VAL A 722 -33.69 6.37 -13.89
N LEU A 723 -32.43 6.75 -13.95
CA LEU A 723 -31.65 7.05 -12.76
C LEU A 723 -31.54 8.58 -12.59
N LEU A 724 -31.90 9.17 -11.47
CA LEU A 724 -31.74 10.61 -11.22
C LEU A 724 -30.47 10.89 -10.39
N PRO A 725 -29.83 12.06 -10.51
CA PRO A 725 -28.77 12.47 -9.59
C PRO A 725 -29.20 12.33 -8.12
N GLY A 726 -28.39 11.64 -7.32
CA GLY A 726 -28.69 11.34 -5.92
C GLY A 726 -29.54 10.09 -5.68
N LYS A 727 -30.00 9.40 -6.74
CA LYS A 727 -30.73 8.12 -6.66
C LYS A 727 -29.84 6.92 -7.01
N GLU A 728 -28.53 7.11 -7.08
CA GLU A 728 -27.54 6.07 -7.34
C GLU A 728 -27.58 4.93 -6.31
N ARG A 729 -27.15 3.74 -6.74
CA ARG A 729 -27.04 2.56 -5.88
C ARG A 729 -26.18 2.89 -4.66
N LYS A 730 -26.71 2.57 -3.48
CA LYS A 730 -26.01 2.85 -2.21
C LYS A 730 -24.72 2.06 -2.12
N ARG A 731 -23.59 2.77 -2.14
CA ARG A 731 -22.25 2.19 -1.94
C ARG A 731 -21.95 2.01 -0.46
N GLN A 732 -21.21 0.96 -0.14
CA GLN A 732 -20.73 0.74 1.22
C GLN A 732 -19.59 1.71 1.51
N LYS A 733 -19.86 2.68 2.39
CA LYS A 733 -18.86 3.66 2.85
C LYS A 733 -18.05 3.21 4.06
N LYS A 734 -18.50 2.18 4.78
CA LYS A 734 -17.85 1.68 6.02
C LYS A 734 -17.80 0.17 6.02
N LEU A 735 -16.65 -0.38 6.40
CA LEU A 735 -16.45 -1.81 6.56
C LEU A 735 -17.21 -2.35 7.79
N GLY A 736 -17.54 -3.66 7.79
CA GLY A 736 -18.20 -4.32 8.91
C GLY A 736 -17.32 -4.29 10.17
N TRP A 737 -17.87 -4.49 11.37
CA TRP A 737 -17.06 -4.45 12.60
C TRP A 737 -15.90 -5.45 12.57
N TRP A 738 -16.15 -6.67 12.06
CA TRP A 738 -15.12 -7.70 11.93
C TRP A 738 -14.04 -7.32 10.92
N ASP A 739 -14.43 -6.82 9.74
CA ASP A 739 -13.47 -6.36 8.72
C ASP A 739 -12.64 -5.21 9.27
N ARG A 740 -13.29 -4.24 9.95
CA ARG A 740 -12.61 -3.13 10.63
C ARG A 740 -11.67 -3.62 11.73
N PHE A 741 -12.03 -4.67 12.46
CA PHE A 741 -11.14 -5.31 13.41
C PHE A 741 -9.94 -5.94 12.69
N GLN A 742 -10.13 -6.68 11.60
CA GLN A 742 -9.05 -7.34 10.85
C GLN A 742 -8.09 -6.32 10.22
N ILE A 743 -8.62 -5.29 9.55
CA ILE A 743 -7.83 -4.25 8.87
C ILE A 743 -7.47 -3.07 9.78
N ALA A 744 -7.83 -3.13 11.07
CA ALA A 744 -7.63 -2.09 12.09
C ALA A 744 -8.16 -0.70 11.67
N ASP A 745 -9.36 -0.64 11.12
CA ASP A 745 -10.01 0.59 10.67
C ASP A 745 -10.79 1.31 11.79
N GLY A 746 -10.18 2.40 12.24
CA GLY A 746 -10.68 3.29 13.29
C GLY A 746 -10.18 2.91 14.69
N ALA A 747 -10.02 3.93 15.55
CA ALA A 747 -9.41 3.81 16.88
C ALA A 747 -9.89 2.63 17.75
N PRO A 748 -11.21 2.37 17.94
CA PRO A 748 -11.65 1.27 18.82
C PRO A 748 -11.29 -0.10 18.25
N ALA A 749 -11.38 -0.29 16.93
CA ALA A 749 -11.01 -1.54 16.28
C ALA A 749 -9.50 -1.77 16.33
N THR A 750 -8.70 -0.72 16.07
CA THR A 750 -7.24 -0.76 16.23
C THR A 750 -6.84 -1.13 17.66
N LEU A 751 -7.45 -0.51 18.68
CA LEU A 751 -7.14 -0.79 20.09
C LEU A 751 -7.51 -2.22 20.48
N ALA A 752 -8.70 -2.70 20.09
CA ALA A 752 -9.11 -4.07 20.35
C ALA A 752 -8.16 -5.08 19.69
N ARG A 753 -7.81 -4.87 18.42
CA ARG A 753 -6.89 -5.73 17.67
C ARG A 753 -5.50 -5.75 18.32
N LEU A 754 -5.01 -4.60 18.77
CA LEU A 754 -3.73 -4.47 19.47
C LEU A 754 -3.73 -5.21 20.80
N LEU A 755 -4.79 -5.09 21.61
CA LEU A 755 -4.90 -5.79 22.89
C LEU A 755 -4.88 -7.31 22.70
N VAL A 756 -5.64 -7.83 21.73
CA VAL A 756 -5.66 -9.27 21.42
C VAL A 756 -4.28 -9.74 20.95
N ALA A 757 -3.65 -8.98 20.04
CA ALA A 757 -2.32 -9.30 19.54
C ALA A 757 -1.26 -9.29 20.64
N LEU A 758 -1.21 -8.24 21.48
CA LEU A 758 -0.29 -8.14 22.62
C LEU A 758 -0.49 -9.29 23.61
N THR A 759 -1.74 -9.68 23.88
CA THR A 759 -2.04 -10.79 24.78
C THR A 759 -1.48 -12.10 24.24
N ILE A 760 -1.70 -12.39 22.95
CA ILE A 760 -1.17 -13.62 22.31
C ILE A 760 0.36 -13.59 22.29
N VAL A 761 0.97 -12.48 21.89
CA VAL A 761 2.44 -12.35 21.87
C VAL A 761 3.01 -12.52 23.28
N ALA A 762 2.43 -11.88 24.30
CA ALA A 762 2.87 -12.03 25.68
C ALA A 762 2.77 -13.49 26.19
N LEU A 763 1.69 -14.19 25.84
CA LEU A 763 1.53 -15.62 26.16
C LEU A 763 2.61 -16.48 25.48
N VAL A 764 2.92 -16.21 24.21
CA VAL A 764 3.97 -16.94 23.45
C VAL A 764 5.36 -16.67 24.04
N LEU A 765 5.69 -15.40 24.30
CA LEU A 765 6.97 -15.02 24.91
C LEU A 765 7.09 -15.63 26.32
N GLY A 766 6.03 -15.56 27.12
CA GLY A 766 5.94 -16.17 28.45
C GLY A 766 6.14 -17.69 28.41
N ALA A 767 5.41 -18.39 27.54
CA ALA A 767 5.55 -19.84 27.36
C ALA A 767 6.97 -20.23 26.91
N GLY A 768 7.59 -19.46 26.01
CA GLY A 768 8.98 -19.68 25.60
C GLY A 768 9.96 -19.50 26.77
N SER A 769 9.75 -18.50 27.64
CA SER A 769 10.59 -18.28 28.83
C SER A 769 10.40 -19.34 29.92
N LEU A 770 9.18 -19.88 30.04
CA LEU A 770 8.81 -20.91 31.02
C LEU A 770 9.15 -22.33 30.55
N ALA A 771 9.36 -22.54 29.25
CA ALA A 771 9.90 -23.80 28.73
C ALA A 771 11.34 -23.94 29.20
N LYS A 772 11.52 -24.70 30.29
CA LYS A 772 12.82 -24.99 30.90
C LYS A 772 13.40 -26.25 30.27
N VAL A 773 14.63 -26.14 29.76
CA VAL A 773 15.40 -27.30 29.29
C VAL A 773 16.18 -27.82 30.49
N GLY A 774 15.69 -28.88 31.13
CA GLY A 774 16.46 -29.58 32.17
C GLY A 774 17.69 -30.26 31.55
N THR A 775 18.81 -30.27 32.28
CA THR A 775 20.00 -31.02 31.85
C THR A 775 19.87 -32.45 32.36
N PRO A 776 19.88 -33.48 31.47
CA PRO A 776 19.88 -34.86 31.92
C PRO A 776 21.25 -35.21 32.51
N ILE A 777 21.26 -35.71 33.74
CA ILE A 777 22.45 -36.15 34.48
C ILE A 777 22.19 -37.59 34.93
N THR A 778 23.01 -38.55 34.48
CA THR A 778 23.01 -39.89 35.05
C THR A 778 24.10 -40.00 36.11
N VAL A 779 23.69 -40.27 37.34
CA VAL A 779 24.58 -40.52 38.47
C VAL A 779 24.76 -42.03 38.59
N TYR A 780 26.00 -42.50 38.63
CA TYR A 780 26.35 -43.90 38.83
C TYR A 780 27.18 -44.07 40.10
N ASN A 781 26.74 -44.96 40.99
CA ASN A 781 27.46 -45.30 42.20
C ASN A 781 28.37 -46.50 41.95
N GLY A 782 29.66 -46.25 41.70
CA GLY A 782 30.67 -47.30 41.53
C GLY A 782 31.20 -47.91 42.83
N LEU A 783 30.75 -47.44 44.01
CA LEU A 783 31.22 -47.90 45.32
C LEU A 783 30.37 -49.06 45.85
N GLY A 784 31.00 -49.95 46.62
CA GLY A 784 30.35 -51.05 47.35
C GLY A 784 29.59 -50.59 48.60
N THR A 785 29.13 -49.34 48.65
CA THR A 785 28.38 -48.76 49.76
C THR A 785 27.22 -47.91 49.24
N LEU A 786 26.27 -47.61 50.13
CA LEU A 786 25.20 -46.68 49.82
C LEU A 786 25.75 -45.25 49.81
N VAL A 787 25.42 -44.50 48.77
CA VAL A 787 25.88 -43.11 48.59
C VAL A 787 24.68 -42.18 48.48
N THR A 788 24.70 -41.09 49.25
CA THR A 788 23.78 -39.97 49.08
C THR A 788 24.48 -38.84 48.32
N VAL A 789 24.02 -38.58 47.09
CA VAL A 789 24.51 -37.53 46.22
C VAL A 789 23.61 -36.31 46.33
N ALA A 790 24.19 -35.15 46.65
CA ALA A 790 23.53 -33.86 46.54
C ALA A 790 24.01 -33.13 45.28
N ILE A 791 23.06 -32.75 44.42
CA ILE A 791 23.30 -31.84 43.28
C ILE A 791 22.49 -30.59 43.57
N ASP A 792 23.18 -29.49 43.84
CA ASP A 792 22.62 -28.26 44.38
C ASP A 792 21.76 -28.54 45.65
N GLU A 793 20.44 -28.32 45.57
CA GLU A 793 19.51 -28.45 46.71
C GLU A 793 18.83 -29.83 46.77
N ARG A 794 19.09 -30.72 45.81
CA ARG A 794 18.41 -32.02 45.70
C ARG A 794 19.35 -33.15 46.10
N GLN A 795 18.86 -34.04 46.97
CA GLN A 795 19.58 -35.23 47.42
C GLN A 795 18.96 -36.50 46.85
N TYR A 796 19.81 -37.43 46.44
CA TYR A 796 19.45 -38.71 45.86
C TYR A 796 20.29 -39.81 46.49
N THR A 797 19.66 -40.89 46.91
CA THR A 797 20.35 -42.05 47.49
C THR A 797 20.45 -43.16 46.46
N LEU A 798 21.67 -43.65 46.22
CA LEU A 798 21.96 -44.73 45.29
C LEU A 798 22.48 -45.95 46.06
N MET A 799 21.94 -47.12 45.74
CA MET A 799 22.45 -48.41 46.23
C MET A 799 23.81 -48.72 45.56
N PRO A 800 24.65 -49.59 46.17
CA PRO A 800 25.90 -50.03 45.54
C PRO A 800 25.69 -50.46 44.09
N PHE A 801 26.57 -50.02 43.18
CA PHE A 801 26.59 -50.40 41.76
C PHE A 801 25.33 -50.08 40.96
N THR A 802 24.48 -49.18 41.45
CA THR A 802 23.28 -48.74 40.73
C THR A 802 23.44 -47.33 40.16
N SER A 803 22.54 -46.97 39.23
CA SER A 803 22.49 -45.62 38.65
C SER A 803 21.11 -45.01 38.78
N ILE A 804 21.04 -43.68 38.68
CA ILE A 804 19.80 -42.93 38.53
C ILE A 804 19.99 -41.84 37.47
N THR A 805 19.02 -41.69 36.58
CA THR A 805 19.00 -40.59 35.60
C THR A 805 18.05 -39.50 36.07
N LEU A 806 18.59 -38.29 36.21
CA LEU A 806 17.94 -37.12 36.76
C LEU A 806 17.82 -36.05 35.67
N ASN A 807 16.72 -35.32 35.63
CA ASN A 807 16.63 -34.07 34.85
C ASN A 807 16.71 -32.91 35.84
N VAL A 808 17.87 -32.27 35.93
CA VAL A 808 18.16 -31.24 36.93
C VAL A 808 18.34 -29.87 36.27
N GLU A 809 17.79 -28.84 36.90
CA GLU A 809 18.11 -27.45 36.59
C GLU A 809 19.38 -27.09 37.35
N LEU A 810 20.51 -27.04 36.66
CA LEU A 810 21.80 -26.69 37.26
C LEU A 810 21.91 -25.17 37.40
N LYS A 811 22.40 -24.70 38.55
CA LYS A 811 22.82 -23.29 38.71
C LYS A 811 24.01 -22.97 37.78
N GLU A 812 24.32 -21.70 37.55
CA GLU A 812 25.47 -21.28 36.72
C GLU A 812 26.80 -21.89 37.21
N GLN A 813 26.92 -22.14 38.52
CA GLN A 813 27.99 -22.93 39.13
C GLN A 813 27.34 -24.01 40.01
N PRO A 814 27.09 -25.21 39.47
CA PRO A 814 26.47 -26.28 40.23
C PRO A 814 27.45 -26.84 41.26
N SER A 815 26.95 -27.18 42.45
CA SER A 815 27.73 -27.88 43.48
C SER A 815 27.28 -29.33 43.56
N VAL A 816 28.23 -30.26 43.42
CA VAL A 816 27.98 -31.70 43.57
C VAL A 816 28.75 -32.21 44.79
N SER A 817 28.07 -32.96 45.65
CA SER A 817 28.70 -33.64 46.78
C SER A 817 28.15 -35.06 46.94
N ALA A 818 28.98 -35.97 47.41
CA ALA A 818 28.61 -37.34 47.72
C ALA A 818 28.97 -37.68 49.17
N HIS A 819 28.06 -38.33 49.88
CA HIS A 819 28.24 -38.76 51.27
C HIS A 819 28.00 -40.27 51.39
N ASN A 820 28.70 -40.92 52.31
CA ASN A 820 28.46 -42.34 52.62
C ASN A 820 27.19 -42.52 53.48
N ARG A 821 26.89 -43.78 53.86
CA ARG A 821 25.74 -44.13 54.71
C ARG A 821 25.72 -43.39 56.06
N ASP A 822 26.88 -43.10 56.64
CA ASP A 822 27.02 -42.47 57.95
C ASP A 822 27.07 -40.92 57.86
N GLY A 823 26.94 -40.37 56.66
CA GLY A 823 26.94 -38.93 56.39
C GLY A 823 28.34 -38.32 56.24
N GLU A 824 29.39 -39.13 56.15
CA GLU A 824 30.75 -38.65 55.90
C GLU A 824 30.94 -38.24 54.44
N LEU A 825 31.66 -37.14 54.22
CA LEU A 825 31.90 -36.60 52.88
C LEU A 825 32.89 -37.48 52.11
N ILE A 826 32.43 -38.05 50.99
CA ILE A 826 33.24 -38.81 50.03
C ILE A 826 33.96 -37.83 49.09
N GLU A 827 33.21 -36.90 48.49
CA GLU A 827 33.77 -35.85 47.64
C GLU A 827 32.83 -34.64 47.53
N GLN A 828 33.40 -33.48 47.18
CA GLN A 828 32.68 -32.28 46.79
C GLN A 828 33.44 -31.56 45.69
N PHE A 829 32.76 -31.17 44.61
CA PHE A 829 33.37 -30.43 43.51
C PHE A 829 32.33 -29.62 42.72
N GLN A 830 32.82 -28.73 41.85
CA GLN A 830 32.02 -28.00 40.88
C GLN A 830 32.34 -28.53 39.47
N PRO A 831 31.39 -29.17 38.77
CA PRO A 831 31.63 -29.66 37.42
C PRO A 831 31.69 -28.52 36.41
N THR A 832 32.56 -28.64 35.41
CA THR A 832 32.54 -27.78 34.23
C THR A 832 31.41 -28.25 33.29
N LEU A 833 30.38 -27.43 33.14
CA LEU A 833 29.28 -27.72 32.22
C LEU A 833 29.76 -27.67 30.77
N GLY A 834 29.50 -28.72 30.01
CA GLY A 834 29.76 -28.78 28.57
C GLY A 834 28.71 -28.02 27.74
N SER A 835 28.45 -28.47 26.52
CA SER A 835 27.43 -27.87 25.65
C SER A 835 26.03 -27.92 26.27
N LEU A 836 25.28 -26.82 26.18
CA LEU A 836 23.91 -26.69 26.70
C LEU A 836 23.01 -27.86 26.26
N GLY A 837 22.41 -28.56 27.24
CA GLY A 837 21.48 -29.68 27.00
C GLY A 837 22.13 -31.05 26.78
N ALA A 838 23.46 -31.17 26.84
CA ALA A 838 24.13 -32.46 26.72
C ALA A 838 23.95 -33.34 27.96
N HIS A 839 23.78 -34.64 27.72
CA HIS A 839 23.67 -35.64 28.78
C HIS A 839 24.97 -35.79 29.55
N GLN A 840 24.93 -35.49 30.84
CA GLN A 840 26.08 -35.57 31.73
C GLN A 840 26.08 -36.90 32.49
N VAL A 841 27.25 -37.46 32.72
CA VAL A 841 27.43 -38.67 33.53
C VAL A 841 28.33 -38.33 34.71
N TYR A 842 27.79 -38.52 35.92
CA TYR A 842 28.50 -38.40 37.17
C TYR A 842 28.82 -39.79 37.70
N ASN A 843 30.09 -40.15 37.69
CA ASN A 843 30.59 -41.40 38.26
C ASN A 843 31.15 -41.07 39.65
N VAL A 844 30.45 -41.50 40.70
CA VAL A 844 30.78 -41.14 42.08
C VAL A 844 32.24 -41.48 42.40
N ALA A 845 32.99 -40.46 42.80
CA ALA A 845 34.43 -40.41 43.09
C ALA A 845 35.36 -40.87 41.95
N GLY A 846 34.82 -41.17 40.76
CA GLY A 846 35.55 -41.94 39.75
C GLY A 846 35.95 -43.32 40.27
N ALA A 847 35.08 -43.97 41.07
CA ALA A 847 35.38 -45.21 41.78
C ALA A 847 35.22 -46.50 40.93
N SER A 848 34.79 -46.36 39.67
CA SER A 848 34.62 -47.48 38.74
C SER A 848 34.93 -47.04 37.32
N PRO A 849 35.68 -47.83 36.54
CA PRO A 849 35.78 -47.63 35.11
C PRO A 849 34.43 -47.71 34.41
N LEU A 850 34.29 -46.95 33.32
CA LEU A 850 33.13 -46.91 32.45
C LEU A 850 33.48 -47.55 31.11
N VAL A 851 32.57 -48.37 30.60
CA VAL A 851 32.74 -49.07 29.32
C VAL A 851 31.59 -48.73 28.41
N ARG A 852 31.91 -48.22 27.22
CA ARG A 852 30.92 -48.00 26.16
C ARG A 852 31.01 -49.15 25.17
N TRP A 853 29.91 -49.87 25.00
CA TRP A 853 29.84 -51.02 24.09
C TRP A 853 28.57 -50.95 23.24
N THR A 854 28.55 -51.73 22.16
CA THR A 854 27.46 -51.71 21.19
C THR A 854 26.74 -53.06 21.20
N ALA A 855 25.46 -53.07 21.57
CA ALA A 855 24.59 -54.22 21.42
C ALA A 855 24.12 -54.31 19.96
N SER A 856 24.55 -55.36 19.26
CA SER A 856 24.22 -55.58 17.85
C SER A 856 23.11 -56.62 17.69
N TYR A 857 22.13 -56.31 16.85
CA TYR A 857 20.96 -57.14 16.58
C TYR A 857 20.91 -57.52 15.11
N GLY A 858 20.61 -58.80 14.81
CA GLY A 858 20.52 -59.30 13.44
C GLY A 858 21.88 -59.31 12.74
N SER A 859 21.95 -58.79 11.52
CA SER A 859 23.17 -58.71 10.70
C SER A 859 24.07 -57.49 11.00
N ALA A 860 23.78 -56.75 12.06
CA ALA A 860 24.59 -55.59 12.45
C ALA A 860 25.97 -56.06 12.97
N ARG A 861 27.03 -55.40 12.50
CA ARG A 861 28.40 -55.68 12.94
C ARG A 861 28.58 -55.28 14.40
N GLU A 862 29.22 -56.15 15.16
CA GLU A 862 29.63 -55.87 16.55
C GLU A 862 30.85 -54.94 16.53
N GLU A 863 30.80 -53.89 17.35
CA GLU A 863 31.91 -52.94 17.51
C GLU A 863 32.63 -53.26 18.82
N GLU A 864 33.97 -53.17 18.82
CA GLU A 864 34.73 -53.44 20.03
C GLU A 864 34.39 -52.42 21.15
N PRO A 865 34.29 -52.88 22.41
CA PRO A 865 34.05 -52.01 23.55
C PRO A 865 35.15 -50.95 23.70
N SER A 866 34.73 -49.71 23.94
CA SER A 866 35.59 -48.57 24.21
C SER A 866 35.64 -48.34 25.72
N PHE A 867 36.81 -48.64 26.31
CA PHE A 867 37.09 -48.39 27.72
C PHE A 867 37.39 -46.91 27.94
N MET A 868 36.65 -46.28 28.85
CA MET A 868 36.69 -44.82 29.07
C MET A 868 37.46 -44.42 30.33
N GLY A 869 38.09 -45.37 31.02
CA GLY A 869 38.65 -45.15 32.36
C GLY A 869 37.56 -44.85 33.39
N ALA A 870 37.90 -44.22 34.50
CA ALA A 870 36.98 -43.85 35.58
C ALA A 870 36.82 -42.32 35.72
N PRO A 871 36.34 -41.62 34.67
CA PRO A 871 36.19 -40.18 34.72
C PRO A 871 35.10 -39.81 35.72
N ARG A 872 35.42 -38.91 36.65
CA ARG A 872 34.47 -38.41 37.66
C ARG A 872 33.24 -37.76 37.02
N TRP A 873 33.46 -36.90 36.03
CA TRP A 873 32.39 -36.21 35.30
C TRP A 873 32.67 -36.26 33.81
N SER A 874 31.71 -36.73 33.02
CA SER A 874 31.90 -36.89 31.58
C SER A 874 30.62 -36.58 30.81
N GLN A 875 30.79 -36.15 29.56
CA GLN A 875 29.70 -35.98 28.61
C GLN A 875 29.72 -37.18 27.66
N VAL A 876 28.75 -38.07 27.81
CA VAL A 876 28.67 -39.32 27.02
C VAL A 876 27.31 -39.38 26.34
N SER A 877 27.29 -39.68 25.05
CA SER A 877 26.05 -39.86 24.28
C SER A 877 25.89 -41.34 23.90
N VAL A 878 24.98 -42.03 24.60
CA VAL A 878 24.61 -43.44 24.38
C VAL A 878 23.09 -43.60 24.39
N ASP A 879 22.60 -44.75 23.90
CA ASP A 879 21.17 -45.06 23.86
C ASP A 879 20.65 -45.55 25.22
N HIS A 880 21.52 -46.25 25.98
CA HIS A 880 21.22 -46.80 27.30
C HIS A 880 22.34 -46.46 28.30
N TYR A 881 22.00 -45.85 29.43
CA TYR A 881 22.94 -45.48 30.49
C TYR A 881 22.77 -46.42 31.68
N PHE A 882 23.77 -47.25 31.94
CA PHE A 882 23.85 -48.20 33.06
C PHE A 882 22.60 -49.09 33.20
N SER A 883 22.00 -49.44 32.08
CA SER A 883 20.80 -50.26 31.98
C SER A 883 20.93 -51.20 30.80
N ASP A 884 20.39 -52.41 30.94
CA ASP A 884 20.43 -53.38 29.85
C ASP A 884 19.69 -52.86 28.62
N PRO A 885 20.26 -53.06 27.41
CA PRO A 885 19.55 -52.77 26.18
C PRO A 885 18.42 -53.80 25.98
N PRO A 886 17.39 -53.50 25.16
CA PRO A 886 16.26 -54.41 24.98
C PRO A 886 16.69 -55.76 24.42
N SER A 887 16.06 -56.86 24.84
CA SER A 887 16.42 -58.21 24.36
C SER A 887 16.06 -58.46 22.88
N THR A 888 15.13 -57.68 22.31
CA THR A 888 14.74 -57.76 20.90
C THR A 888 14.56 -56.36 20.30
N LEU A 889 14.90 -56.21 19.02
CA LEU A 889 14.81 -54.95 18.29
C LEU A 889 13.97 -55.11 17.03
N LYS A 890 12.84 -54.39 16.95
CA LYS A 890 11.99 -54.39 15.75
C LYS A 890 12.49 -53.32 14.76
N THR A 891 13.09 -53.73 13.66
CA THR A 891 13.61 -52.82 12.62
C THR A 891 13.01 -53.13 11.24
N LYS A 892 13.05 -52.16 10.31
CA LYS A 892 12.62 -52.36 8.91
C LYS A 892 13.73 -52.96 8.02
N GLY A 893 14.94 -53.18 8.55
CA GLY A 893 16.09 -53.72 7.85
C GLY A 893 16.56 -55.06 8.44
N SER A 894 17.72 -55.56 8.00
CA SER A 894 18.27 -56.85 8.43
C SER A 894 19.02 -56.82 9.78
N GLY A 895 19.11 -55.66 10.45
CA GLY A 895 19.81 -55.51 11.72
C GLY A 895 19.81 -54.07 12.25
N GLY A 896 20.31 -53.87 13.48
CA GLY A 896 20.50 -52.56 14.09
C GLY A 896 21.41 -52.63 15.33
N THR A 897 21.88 -51.49 15.81
CA THR A 897 22.75 -51.40 16.99
C THR A 897 22.17 -50.49 18.07
N ARG A 898 22.59 -50.70 19.33
CA ARG A 898 22.33 -49.81 20.48
C ARG A 898 23.62 -49.61 21.25
N ARG A 899 24.01 -48.36 21.48
CA ARG A 899 25.17 -48.01 22.30
C ARG A 899 24.76 -48.00 23.77
N VAL A 900 25.51 -48.70 24.59
CA VAL A 900 25.27 -48.84 26.02
C VAL A 900 26.49 -48.35 26.77
N LEU A 901 26.27 -47.58 27.83
CA LEU A 901 27.30 -47.25 28.81
C LEU A 901 27.07 -48.13 30.04
N SER A 902 28.08 -48.90 30.43
CA SER A 902 28.06 -49.72 31.64
C SER A 902 29.15 -49.29 32.60
N GLY A 903 28.94 -49.48 33.90
CA GLY A 903 29.97 -49.33 34.91
C GLY A 903 30.43 -50.70 35.37
N ALA A 904 31.73 -50.87 35.60
CA ALA A 904 32.34 -52.13 36.00
C ALA A 904 32.41 -52.31 37.54
N GLY A 905 31.56 -51.63 38.31
CA GLY A 905 31.71 -51.52 39.76
C GLY A 905 31.58 -52.85 40.52
N ASP A 906 30.77 -53.78 39.99
CA ASP A 906 30.46 -55.11 40.55
C ASP A 906 31.35 -56.23 40.00
N VAL A 907 32.33 -55.89 39.15
CA VAL A 907 33.30 -56.82 38.55
C VAL A 907 34.44 -57.13 39.56
N ALA A 908 35.11 -58.27 39.38
CA ALA A 908 36.24 -58.66 40.21
C ALA A 908 37.38 -57.61 40.19
N PRO A 909 38.07 -57.33 41.31
CA PRO A 909 39.06 -56.26 41.42
C PRO A 909 40.16 -56.28 40.34
N ASP A 910 40.68 -57.45 39.98
CA ASP A 910 41.74 -57.59 38.97
C ASP A 910 41.26 -57.22 37.56
N GLU A 911 40.05 -57.64 37.21
CA GLU A 911 39.42 -57.32 35.92
C GLU A 911 39.04 -55.84 35.86
N LEU A 912 38.56 -55.27 36.97
CA LEU A 912 38.23 -53.84 37.08
C LEU A 912 39.49 -52.97 36.90
N LEU A 913 40.61 -53.32 37.52
CA LEU A 913 41.86 -52.57 37.40
C LEU A 913 42.49 -52.64 36.00
N GLN A 914 42.25 -53.70 35.23
CA GLN A 914 42.64 -53.77 33.82
C GLN A 914 41.88 -52.77 32.94
N MET A 915 40.70 -52.31 33.38
CA MET A 915 39.88 -51.31 32.67
C MET A 915 40.24 -49.87 33.06
N ALA A 916 41.16 -49.67 34.02
CA ALA A 916 41.69 -48.34 34.34
C ALA A 916 42.55 -47.82 33.18
N SER A 917 42.49 -46.52 32.93
CA SER A 917 43.20 -45.89 31.83
C SER A 917 44.72 -45.76 32.07
N ASP A 918 45.13 -45.63 33.33
CA ASP A 918 46.53 -45.55 33.76
C ASP A 918 46.72 -46.06 35.20
N GLU A 919 47.98 -46.17 35.63
CA GLU A 919 48.34 -46.65 36.96
C GLU A 919 47.87 -45.69 38.08
N GLN A 920 47.79 -44.39 37.82
CA GLN A 920 47.33 -43.40 38.81
C GLN A 920 45.83 -43.55 39.09
N GLU A 921 45.04 -43.80 38.05
CA GLU A 921 43.62 -44.11 38.14
C GLU A 921 43.39 -45.44 38.86
N ALA A 922 44.18 -46.47 38.57
CA ALA A 922 44.12 -47.75 39.28
C ALA A 922 44.38 -47.58 40.79
N ARG A 923 45.42 -46.81 41.16
CA ARG A 923 45.72 -46.47 42.57
C ARG A 923 44.54 -45.73 43.23
N ARG A 924 44.00 -44.71 42.56
CA ARG A 924 42.85 -43.94 43.06
C ARG A 924 41.64 -44.81 43.32
N ILE A 925 41.32 -45.74 42.40
CA ILE A 925 40.21 -46.68 42.57
C ILE A 925 40.47 -47.58 43.77
N ILE A 926 41.67 -48.15 43.92
CA ILE A 926 42.03 -49.00 45.07
C ILE A 926 41.82 -48.26 46.40
N GLU A 927 42.32 -47.03 46.51
CA GLU A 927 42.17 -46.21 47.72
C GLU A 927 40.70 -45.91 48.04
N LEU A 928 39.92 -45.51 47.04
CA LEU A 928 38.49 -45.20 47.20
C LEU A 928 37.69 -46.43 47.62
N ARG A 929 37.92 -47.58 46.98
CA ARG A 929 37.21 -48.83 47.25
C ARG A 929 37.61 -49.44 48.59
N ALA A 930 38.90 -49.38 48.96
CA ALA A 930 39.38 -49.83 50.27
C ALA A 930 38.82 -48.99 51.43
N ARG A 931 38.65 -47.69 51.20
CA ARG A 931 38.18 -46.73 52.20
C ARG A 931 36.66 -46.72 52.36
N TRP A 932 35.91 -46.78 51.26
CA TRP A 932 34.48 -46.47 51.28
C TRP A 932 33.55 -47.67 51.04
N ASP A 933 34.02 -48.81 50.49
CA ASP A 933 33.15 -49.98 50.32
C ASP A 933 32.68 -50.51 51.69
N ALA A 934 31.42 -50.91 51.82
CA ALA A 934 30.87 -51.41 53.09
C ALA A 934 31.49 -52.76 53.49
N ASP A 935 31.47 -53.11 54.80
CA ASP A 935 32.03 -54.38 55.30
C ASP A 935 31.38 -55.61 54.64
N SER A 936 30.15 -55.46 54.17
CA SER A 936 29.39 -56.46 53.43
C SER A 936 29.73 -56.53 51.93
N SER A 937 30.63 -55.68 51.41
CA SER A 937 31.04 -55.70 50.00
C SER A 937 31.92 -56.93 49.72
N ALA A 938 31.58 -57.69 48.68
CA ALA A 938 32.19 -58.98 48.36
C ALA A 938 33.73 -58.94 48.19
N HIS A 939 34.28 -57.77 47.81
CA HIS A 939 35.70 -57.60 47.51
C HIS A 939 36.42 -56.62 48.45
N ARG A 940 35.81 -56.21 49.57
CA ARG A 940 36.42 -55.22 50.47
C ARG A 940 37.79 -55.63 50.98
N GLN A 941 37.93 -56.88 51.43
CA GLN A 941 39.21 -57.39 51.95
C GLN A 941 40.31 -57.32 50.88
N THR A 942 39.97 -57.66 49.64
CA THR A 942 40.89 -57.59 48.49
C THR A 942 41.32 -56.15 48.20
N TRP A 943 40.40 -55.18 48.27
CA TRP A 943 40.75 -53.76 48.11
C TRP A 943 41.66 -53.25 49.23
N GLN A 944 41.43 -53.67 50.48
CA GLN A 944 42.30 -53.33 51.61
C GLN A 944 43.70 -53.93 51.48
N ASP A 945 43.79 -55.17 50.99
CA ASP A 945 45.09 -55.81 50.70
C ASP A 945 45.83 -55.07 49.58
N TYR A 946 45.12 -54.61 48.54
CA TYR A 946 45.71 -53.81 47.46
C TYR A 946 46.19 -52.45 47.94
N ALA A 947 45.40 -51.76 48.77
CA ALA A 947 45.79 -50.47 49.36
C ALA A 947 47.01 -50.61 50.27
N THR A 948 47.07 -51.69 51.08
CA THR A 948 48.21 -51.98 51.96
C THR A 948 49.48 -52.26 51.15
N ARG A 949 49.37 -52.98 50.02
CA ARG A 949 50.50 -53.24 49.11
C ARG A 949 50.98 -51.98 48.41
N LEU A 950 50.07 -51.07 48.03
CA LEU A 950 50.42 -49.77 47.46
C LEU A 950 51.19 -48.92 48.46
N GLN A 951 50.74 -48.84 49.71
CA GLN A 951 51.41 -48.10 50.78
C GLN A 951 52.77 -48.68 51.17
N ALA A 952 53.00 -49.97 50.92
CA ALA A 952 54.30 -50.63 51.14
C ALA A 952 55.27 -50.47 49.94
N ALA A 953 54.78 -50.02 48.79
CA ALA A 953 55.55 -49.81 47.56
C ALA A 953 55.89 -48.33 47.29
N GLU A 954 55.29 -47.40 48.04
CA GLU A 954 55.67 -45.98 48.16
C GLU A 954 56.75 -45.78 49.23
#